data_AF-A0A9P6V9G4-F1
#
_entry.id   AF-A0A9P6V9G4-F1
#
_cell.length_a   1.000
_cell.length_b   1.000
_cell.length_c   1.000
_cell.angle_alpha   90.00
_cell.angle_beta   90.00
_cell.angle_gamma   90.00
#
_symmetry.space_group_name_H-M   'P 1'
#
loop_
_entity.id
_entity.type
_entity.pdbx_description
1 polymer ?
#
loop_
_entity_poly.entity_id
_entity_poly.type
_entity_poly.pdbx_seq_one_letter_code
_entity_poly.pdbx_strand_id
1 'polypeptide(L)'
;MSESPLPLECIRIVLDILAHNVDIHSLSTLLRVNRFFAEATLPYLYDNPFQDAFHPTYGGKPNKGLVHITRTLLRQAPPENVTDLLMAFYFGKQDFDGDHDPSTLFSEPYVPVLNYLPHVKTLLPRTFPTRDIHSRDTHYFDSDRLASFLQISGLNEKYCNMASRTYTSTHQDYLYGAAVRQDIERQLGWALCLPETVQELTISVMDCQQYLDNVEQFKSLTHIRFTFDNQFDHNRFYSDGITPEEATAREQERHKERIERLETMVAFVQEHTRMHRKVLQTANCYDTYIWEQPEQPLYDGYQLRLLKFLPPLHNPTSLIGDSIQQFCLNPEDTDLTFVERIYMDGSVGEKKDILDILSASLHRCRALRFLNLDLQGHDLFLWAVKEKQEYDHQRDNGQVPTKALVPIESARFQYDEPRYGSQIDSFIQAFGSTLDTFAITGQFVDNTFEDPVEEPVVCGRQWSLPELDHLTMMTYLAPLILEPDALADCPVLQHLSLEDSLNGTQVTANTPSWKAVILPRLNSLTLKGSPAWAFHPGTLHNTPKLDTLCLSMDHFGGEHAIPPIQELSHLSGTRPDEDAKEMEIDAGNPARPLWTWDWHLPLLRDLVMTAEFAFCFQFRMLRQTPSLQNLYLNSSTADGLHKRTIALDDLRDETVDGFICLPELIEFRLVGRWQVEGQVWKTLFSQVAPNIVSLEEEECSGFGLQDWIEATSALKALDEAYTSLEVTGEELVAQGLKPFEYTYDPDDDTPTPGAHFNFQGGAFRYLRAPVESASKKEREDKEGDSG
;
A
#
# COMPACT_ATOMS: atom_id res chain seq x y z
N MET A 1 15.72 -41.80 -32.66
CA MET A 1 15.58 -40.58 -31.85
C MET A 1 15.73 -39.43 -32.82
N SER A 2 14.66 -38.72 -33.13
CA SER A 2 14.66 -37.66 -34.14
C SER A 2 15.47 -36.48 -33.61
N GLU A 3 16.64 -36.24 -34.20
CA GLU A 3 17.39 -35.00 -34.01
C GLU A 3 16.47 -33.83 -34.38
N SER A 4 16.27 -32.90 -33.45
CA SER A 4 15.56 -31.66 -33.74
C SER A 4 16.28 -30.95 -34.90
N PRO A 5 15.55 -30.38 -35.88
CA PRO A 5 16.18 -29.59 -36.95
C PRO A 5 16.77 -28.27 -36.44
N LEU A 6 16.48 -27.85 -35.20
CA LEU A 6 17.01 -26.64 -34.58
C LEU A 6 18.22 -26.95 -33.69
N PRO A 7 19.33 -26.18 -33.81
CA PRO A 7 20.44 -26.23 -32.86
C PRO A 7 19.98 -25.97 -31.43
N LEU A 8 20.65 -26.59 -30.45
CA LEU A 8 20.33 -26.46 -29.03
C LEU A 8 20.42 -25.00 -28.56
N GLU A 9 21.35 -24.23 -29.11
CA GLU A 9 21.56 -22.82 -28.82
C GLU A 9 20.33 -21.98 -29.19
N CYS A 10 19.72 -22.25 -30.34
CA CYS A 10 18.51 -21.57 -30.76
C CYS A 10 17.33 -21.88 -29.83
N ILE A 11 17.23 -23.13 -29.38
CA ILE A 11 16.18 -23.55 -28.44
C ILE A 11 16.38 -22.89 -27.08
N ARG A 12 17.62 -22.81 -26.59
CA ARG A 12 17.94 -22.10 -25.33
C ARG A 12 17.56 -20.64 -25.40
N ILE A 13 17.88 -19.93 -26.50
CA ILE A 13 17.46 -18.53 -26.68
C ILE A 13 15.94 -18.40 -26.65
N VAL A 14 15.20 -19.30 -27.30
CA VAL A 14 13.73 -19.29 -27.26
C VAL A 14 13.22 -19.54 -25.84
N LEU A 15 13.79 -20.53 -25.11
CA LEU A 15 13.42 -20.83 -23.74
C LEU A 15 13.76 -19.68 -22.79
N ASP A 16 14.90 -19.01 -22.96
CA ASP A 16 15.30 -17.82 -22.19
C ASP A 16 14.27 -16.70 -22.40
N ILE A 17 13.84 -16.45 -23.64
CA ILE A 17 12.81 -15.45 -23.97
C ILE A 17 11.46 -15.82 -23.34
N LEU A 18 11.04 -17.09 -23.46
CA LEU A 18 9.76 -17.55 -22.89
C LEU A 18 9.77 -17.47 -21.35
N ALA A 19 10.86 -17.88 -20.71
CA ALA A 19 11.01 -17.80 -19.25
C ALA A 19 11.05 -16.34 -18.78
N HIS A 20 11.78 -15.47 -19.48
CA HIS A 20 11.83 -14.03 -19.16
C HIS A 20 10.47 -13.34 -19.29
N ASN A 21 9.67 -13.75 -20.28
CA ASN A 21 8.29 -13.25 -20.46
C ASN A 21 7.25 -13.98 -19.58
N VAL A 22 7.68 -14.92 -18.73
CA VAL A 22 6.81 -15.74 -17.88
C VAL A 22 5.73 -16.47 -18.69
N ASP A 23 6.04 -16.89 -19.93
CA ASP A 23 5.13 -17.65 -20.80
C ASP A 23 5.12 -19.14 -20.43
N ILE A 24 4.50 -19.41 -19.28
CA ILE A 24 4.36 -20.74 -18.69
C ILE A 24 3.60 -21.70 -19.61
N HIS A 25 2.59 -21.20 -20.33
CA HIS A 25 1.77 -22.05 -21.20
C HIS A 25 2.58 -22.63 -22.35
N SER A 26 3.39 -21.80 -23.00
CA SER A 26 4.29 -22.23 -24.07
C SER A 26 5.34 -23.22 -23.54
N LEU A 27 5.97 -22.94 -22.39
CA LEU A 27 6.94 -23.85 -21.79
C LEU A 27 6.31 -25.20 -21.41
N SER A 28 5.11 -25.20 -20.82
CA SER A 28 4.37 -26.44 -20.50
C SER A 28 4.02 -27.25 -21.74
N THR A 29 3.69 -26.57 -22.84
CA THR A 29 3.43 -27.21 -24.14
C THR A 29 4.69 -27.89 -24.69
N LEU A 30 5.85 -27.27 -24.54
CA LEU A 30 7.14 -27.83 -25.00
C LEU A 30 7.50 -29.15 -24.30
N LEU A 31 7.10 -29.33 -23.03
CA LEU A 31 7.26 -30.61 -22.31
C LEU A 31 6.53 -31.78 -22.98
N ARG A 32 5.50 -31.49 -23.77
CA ARG A 32 4.65 -32.51 -24.43
C ARG A 32 5.08 -32.82 -25.87
N VAL A 33 6.01 -32.07 -26.44
CA VAL A 33 6.39 -32.20 -27.86
C VAL A 33 7.20 -33.47 -28.11
N ASN A 34 8.37 -33.57 -27.48
CA ASN A 34 9.21 -34.78 -27.48
C ASN A 34 10.22 -34.71 -26.32
N ARG A 35 10.93 -35.81 -26.07
CA ARG A 35 11.90 -35.93 -24.98
C ARG A 35 12.99 -34.85 -25.00
N PHE A 36 13.48 -34.48 -26.18
CA PHE A 36 14.57 -33.51 -26.32
C PHE A 36 14.13 -32.09 -25.93
N PHE A 37 12.96 -31.62 -26.43
CA PHE A 37 12.40 -30.35 -25.98
C PHE A 37 12.05 -30.39 -24.50
N ALA A 38 11.49 -31.50 -24.01
CA ALA A 38 11.16 -31.63 -22.61
C ALA A 38 12.41 -31.48 -21.72
N GLU A 39 13.48 -32.25 -21.97
CA GLU A 39 14.74 -32.16 -21.23
C GLU A 39 15.37 -30.76 -21.30
N ALA A 40 15.28 -30.07 -22.45
CA ALA A 40 15.77 -28.70 -22.59
C ALA A 40 14.92 -27.67 -21.80
N THR A 41 13.61 -27.89 -21.69
CA THR A 41 12.68 -27.00 -21.00
C THR A 41 12.64 -27.19 -19.48
N LEU A 42 12.96 -28.39 -18.96
CA LEU A 42 12.90 -28.68 -17.52
C LEU A 42 13.63 -27.65 -16.63
N PRO A 43 14.88 -27.23 -16.94
CA PRO A 43 15.62 -26.27 -16.10
C PRO A 43 14.97 -24.89 -16.02
N TYR A 44 14.06 -24.55 -16.93
CA TYR A 44 13.35 -23.28 -16.96
C TYR A 44 12.02 -23.36 -16.22
N LEU A 45 11.29 -24.46 -16.39
CA LEU A 45 9.97 -24.62 -15.79
C LEU A 45 10.03 -25.10 -14.34
N TYR A 46 11.00 -25.95 -14.01
CA TYR A 46 11.10 -26.59 -12.70
C TYR A 46 12.18 -25.99 -11.81
N ASP A 47 12.80 -24.86 -12.20
CA ASP A 47 13.74 -24.12 -11.35
C ASP A 47 13.09 -23.75 -10.01
N ASN A 48 11.87 -23.20 -10.09
CA ASN A 48 10.96 -22.97 -8.99
C ASN A 48 9.56 -23.52 -9.37
N PRO A 49 9.26 -24.80 -9.08
CA PRO A 49 8.04 -25.45 -9.56
C PRO A 49 6.75 -24.93 -8.90
N PHE A 50 6.86 -23.99 -7.96
CA PHE A 50 5.76 -23.51 -7.14
C PHE A 50 5.44 -22.02 -7.33
N GLN A 51 6.22 -21.24 -8.09
CA GLN A 51 5.98 -19.79 -8.28
C GLN A 51 4.52 -19.46 -8.67
N ASP A 52 4.00 -18.35 -8.14
CA ASP A 52 2.58 -17.95 -8.26
C ASP A 52 2.09 -17.83 -9.72
N ALA A 53 2.98 -17.47 -10.64
CA ALA A 53 2.67 -17.37 -12.07
C ALA A 53 2.20 -18.70 -12.69
N PHE A 54 2.58 -19.85 -12.12
CA PHE A 54 2.05 -21.14 -12.55
C PHE A 54 0.59 -21.36 -12.12
N HIS A 55 0.13 -20.62 -11.10
CA HIS A 55 -1.03 -20.96 -10.31
C HIS A 55 -1.82 -19.71 -9.91
N PRO A 56 -2.43 -18.99 -10.87
CA PRO A 56 -3.23 -17.82 -10.55
C PRO A 56 -4.34 -18.23 -9.57
N THR A 57 -4.28 -17.70 -8.36
CA THR A 57 -5.18 -17.99 -7.23
C THR A 57 -6.47 -17.20 -7.37
N TYR A 58 -7.20 -17.38 -8.48
CA TYR A 58 -8.55 -16.84 -8.59
C TYR A 58 -9.54 -17.80 -7.92
N GLY A 59 -9.97 -17.45 -6.70
CA GLY A 59 -11.18 -18.01 -6.08
C GLY A 59 -10.99 -19.16 -5.08
N GLY A 60 -9.92 -19.19 -4.28
CA GLY A 60 -9.77 -20.08 -3.10
C GLY A 60 -9.74 -21.58 -3.36
N LYS A 61 -9.90 -22.03 -4.61
CA LYS A 61 -9.87 -23.47 -4.91
C LYS A 61 -8.42 -23.96 -5.02
N PRO A 62 -8.08 -25.10 -4.40
CA PRO A 62 -6.76 -25.69 -4.55
C PRO A 62 -6.43 -25.94 -6.02
N ASN A 63 -5.29 -25.43 -6.46
CA ASN A 63 -4.85 -25.62 -7.83
C ASN A 63 -4.52 -27.11 -8.05
N LYS A 64 -5.40 -27.84 -8.76
CA LYS A 64 -5.21 -29.27 -9.09
C LYS A 64 -3.87 -29.51 -9.80
N GLY A 65 -3.38 -28.52 -10.55
CA GLY A 65 -2.07 -28.56 -11.21
C GLY A 65 -0.91 -28.67 -10.22
N LEU A 66 -0.92 -27.86 -9.16
CA LEU A 66 0.11 -27.91 -8.11
C LEU A 66 0.16 -29.28 -7.44
N VAL A 67 -0.99 -29.82 -7.03
CA VAL A 67 -1.06 -31.13 -6.38
C VAL A 67 -0.48 -32.22 -7.29
N HIS A 68 -0.72 -32.14 -8.61
CA HIS A 68 -0.16 -33.09 -9.56
C HIS A 68 1.37 -32.95 -9.71
N ILE A 69 1.87 -31.71 -9.75
CA ILE A 69 3.31 -31.43 -9.79
C ILE A 69 3.97 -31.96 -8.52
N THR A 70 3.43 -31.65 -7.34
CA THR A 70 3.96 -32.12 -6.05
C THR A 70 3.99 -33.65 -5.99
N ARG A 71 2.92 -34.34 -6.40
CA ARG A 71 2.89 -35.81 -6.49
C ARG A 71 3.97 -36.36 -7.43
N THR A 72 4.17 -35.71 -8.57
CA THR A 72 5.17 -36.13 -9.56
C THR A 72 6.58 -36.00 -8.99
N LEU A 73 6.87 -34.89 -8.30
CA LEU A 73 8.14 -34.68 -7.62
C LEU A 73 8.35 -35.66 -6.45
N LEU A 74 7.33 -35.87 -5.60
CA LEU A 74 7.38 -36.84 -4.49
C LEU A 74 7.60 -38.28 -4.95
N ARG A 75 7.14 -38.65 -6.15
CA ARG A 75 7.44 -39.98 -6.73
C ARG A 75 8.89 -40.17 -7.15
N GLN A 76 9.63 -39.08 -7.32
CA GLN A 76 11.05 -39.08 -7.68
C GLN A 76 11.95 -38.80 -6.47
N ALA A 77 11.37 -38.39 -5.34
CA ALA A 77 12.08 -38.20 -4.09
C ALA A 77 12.57 -39.55 -3.53
N PRO A 78 13.67 -39.56 -2.77
CA PRO A 78 14.09 -40.75 -2.02
C PRO A 78 12.95 -41.25 -1.14
N PRO A 79 12.56 -42.54 -1.21
CA PRO A 79 11.42 -43.07 -0.47
C PRO A 79 11.49 -42.83 1.05
N GLU A 80 12.70 -42.84 1.62
CA GLU A 80 12.98 -42.54 3.02
C GLU A 80 12.64 -41.10 3.43
N ASN A 81 12.58 -40.17 2.48
CA ASN A 81 12.24 -38.78 2.73
C ASN A 81 10.74 -38.50 2.58
N VAL A 82 9.96 -39.42 2.00
CA VAL A 82 8.51 -39.26 1.84
C VAL A 82 7.78 -39.86 3.04
N THR A 83 7.34 -38.98 3.94
CA THR A 83 6.67 -39.38 5.19
C THR A 83 5.24 -39.87 4.97
N ASP A 84 4.69 -40.57 5.97
CA ASP A 84 3.29 -40.99 5.97
C ASP A 84 2.31 -39.81 5.93
N LEU A 85 2.66 -38.66 6.52
CA LEU A 85 1.83 -37.46 6.47
C LEU A 85 1.73 -36.90 5.05
N LEU A 86 2.85 -36.80 4.33
CA LEU A 86 2.85 -36.41 2.92
C LEU A 86 2.07 -37.42 2.06
N MET A 87 2.18 -38.71 2.38
CA MET A 87 1.42 -39.76 1.70
C MET A 87 -0.08 -39.68 1.94
N ALA A 88 -0.50 -39.40 3.17
CA ALA A 88 -1.90 -39.19 3.50
C ALA A 88 -2.46 -37.93 2.83
N PHE A 89 -1.68 -36.83 2.82
CA PHE A 89 -2.09 -35.55 2.25
C PHE A 89 -2.15 -35.57 0.73
N TYR A 90 -1.03 -35.87 0.08
CA TYR A 90 -0.95 -35.80 -1.38
C TYR A 90 -1.52 -37.04 -2.05
N PHE A 91 -1.49 -38.25 -1.49
CA PHE A 91 -1.96 -39.47 -2.16
C PHE A 91 -3.29 -40.03 -1.60
N GLY A 92 -4.03 -39.23 -0.82
CA GLY A 92 -5.39 -39.56 -0.37
C GLY A 92 -6.39 -39.57 -1.52
N LYS A 93 -7.05 -40.73 -1.75
CA LYS A 93 -8.02 -41.00 -2.82
C LYS A 93 -9.15 -39.95 -2.84
N GLN A 94 -9.33 -39.21 -3.94
CA GLN A 94 -10.65 -38.71 -4.34
C GLN A 94 -10.75 -38.20 -5.79
N ASP A 95 -9.66 -37.82 -6.46
CA ASP A 95 -9.74 -37.23 -7.81
C ASP A 95 -9.24 -38.13 -8.97
N PHE A 96 -8.77 -39.36 -8.70
CA PHE A 96 -8.39 -40.29 -9.76
C PHE A 96 -9.16 -41.60 -9.59
N ASP A 97 -9.92 -41.98 -10.63
CA ASP A 97 -10.83 -43.15 -10.72
C ASP A 97 -10.16 -44.54 -10.54
N GLY A 98 -8.94 -44.60 -10.01
CA GLY A 98 -8.21 -45.85 -9.78
C GLY A 98 -8.20 -46.21 -8.30
N ASP A 99 -8.79 -47.36 -7.95
CA ASP A 99 -8.89 -47.88 -6.58
C ASP A 99 -7.55 -48.37 -5.99
N HIS A 100 -6.41 -47.93 -6.53
CA HIS A 100 -5.08 -48.43 -6.19
C HIS A 100 -4.71 -48.11 -4.74
N ASP A 101 -4.12 -49.11 -4.07
CA ASP A 101 -3.59 -48.98 -2.71
C ASP A 101 -2.32 -48.09 -2.74
N PRO A 102 -2.30 -46.96 -2.02
CA PRO A 102 -1.17 -46.04 -1.93
C PRO A 102 0.15 -46.70 -1.51
N SER A 103 0.08 -47.79 -0.72
CA SER A 103 1.27 -48.53 -0.31
C SER A 103 1.97 -49.24 -1.47
N THR A 104 1.23 -49.55 -2.54
CA THR A 104 1.79 -50.18 -3.74
C THR A 104 2.53 -49.18 -4.64
N LEU A 105 2.26 -47.87 -4.51
CA LEU A 105 2.85 -46.82 -5.36
C LEU A 105 4.37 -46.71 -5.24
N PHE A 106 4.96 -47.15 -4.12
CA PHE A 106 6.42 -47.20 -3.92
C PHE A 106 7.00 -48.61 -3.96
N SER A 107 6.16 -49.63 -4.08
CA SER A 107 6.63 -51.03 -4.13
C SER A 107 7.18 -51.43 -5.51
N GLU A 108 6.75 -50.73 -6.58
CA GLU A 108 7.30 -50.90 -7.92
C GLU A 108 8.30 -49.77 -8.23
N PRO A 109 9.49 -50.07 -8.79
CA PRO A 109 10.45 -49.05 -9.15
C PRO A 109 9.87 -48.15 -10.24
N TYR A 110 9.38 -46.98 -9.83
CA TYR A 110 8.94 -45.93 -10.75
C TYR A 110 10.17 -45.45 -11.53
N VAL A 111 10.25 -45.80 -12.81
CA VAL A 111 11.27 -45.28 -13.72
C VAL A 111 10.68 -44.07 -14.43
N PRO A 112 10.94 -42.83 -13.96
CA PRO A 112 10.38 -41.67 -14.58
C PRO A 112 10.89 -41.50 -16.01
N VAL A 113 10.01 -41.09 -16.92
CA VAL A 113 10.39 -40.74 -18.30
C VAL A 113 11.31 -39.52 -18.32
N LEU A 114 11.10 -38.60 -17.39
CA LEU A 114 11.86 -37.35 -17.20
C LEU A 114 12.19 -37.18 -15.72
N ASN A 115 13.43 -36.82 -15.42
CA ASN A 115 13.86 -36.57 -14.05
C ASN A 115 13.69 -35.07 -13.73
N TYR A 116 12.62 -34.71 -13.05
CA TYR A 116 12.29 -33.31 -12.73
C TYR A 116 13.11 -32.81 -11.55
N LEU A 117 13.35 -33.67 -10.56
CA LEU A 117 13.88 -33.26 -9.26
C LEU A 117 15.25 -32.55 -9.32
N PRO A 118 16.24 -32.97 -10.14
CA PRO A 118 17.53 -32.28 -10.27
C PRO A 118 17.43 -30.85 -10.84
N HIS A 119 16.29 -30.48 -11.40
CA HIS A 119 16.06 -29.14 -11.93
C HIS A 119 15.42 -28.21 -10.90
N VAL A 120 14.98 -28.72 -9.75
CA VAL A 120 14.47 -27.93 -8.64
C VAL A 120 15.63 -27.24 -7.93
N LYS A 121 15.76 -25.94 -8.14
CA LYS A 121 16.81 -25.11 -7.52
C LYS A 121 16.26 -24.24 -6.40
N THR A 122 14.97 -23.94 -6.41
CA THR A 122 14.30 -23.09 -5.42
C THR A 122 13.18 -23.85 -4.73
N LEU A 123 13.25 -23.92 -3.40
CA LEU A 123 12.24 -24.54 -2.53
C LEU A 123 11.74 -23.53 -1.50
N LEU A 124 10.65 -22.83 -1.83
CA LEU A 124 10.04 -21.80 -0.99
C LEU A 124 8.63 -22.23 -0.52
N PRO A 125 8.44 -22.59 0.75
CA PRO A 125 7.21 -23.13 1.31
C PRO A 125 5.93 -22.32 1.10
N ARG A 126 6.02 -20.98 1.10
CA ARG A 126 4.85 -20.10 0.92
C ARG A 126 4.09 -20.33 -0.39
N THR A 127 4.76 -20.95 -1.36
CA THR A 127 4.21 -21.24 -2.69
C THR A 127 3.68 -22.68 -2.81
N PHE A 128 3.80 -23.50 -1.77
CA PHE A 128 3.30 -24.87 -1.81
C PHE A 128 1.78 -24.90 -1.89
N PRO A 129 1.20 -25.87 -2.62
CA PRO A 129 -0.24 -26.03 -2.66
C PRO A 129 -0.76 -26.38 -1.29
N THR A 130 -1.50 -25.44 -0.73
CA THR A 130 -2.28 -25.69 0.45
C THR A 130 -3.72 -25.63 0.01
N ARG A 131 -4.42 -26.77 0.14
CA ARG A 131 -5.88 -26.72 0.11
C ARG A 131 -6.31 -25.70 1.16
N ASP A 132 -7.25 -24.81 0.83
CA ASP A 132 -7.79 -23.87 1.81
C ASP A 132 -8.32 -24.67 3.00
N ILE A 133 -7.56 -24.72 4.10
CA ILE A 133 -7.99 -25.32 5.37
C ILE A 133 -8.81 -24.25 6.14
N HIS A 134 -9.29 -23.21 5.47
CA HIS A 134 -9.79 -21.98 6.08
C HIS A 134 -11.28 -21.69 5.81
N SER A 135 -11.97 -22.41 4.92
CA SER A 135 -13.39 -22.11 4.68
C SER A 135 -14.28 -22.69 5.79
N ARG A 136 -15.12 -21.83 6.38
CA ARG A 136 -16.10 -22.12 7.45
C ARG A 136 -17.10 -23.23 7.12
N ASP A 137 -17.12 -23.71 5.89
CA ASP A 137 -17.98 -24.80 5.46
C ASP A 137 -17.37 -26.16 5.83
N THR A 138 -17.28 -26.44 7.14
CA THR A 138 -17.21 -27.72 7.92
C THR A 138 -16.74 -29.06 7.28
N HIS A 139 -16.15 -29.08 6.10
CA HIS A 139 -15.57 -30.22 5.39
C HIS A 139 -14.04 -30.01 5.26
N TYR A 140 -13.42 -29.62 6.37
CA TYR A 140 -12.07 -29.04 6.49
C TYR A 140 -10.90 -29.91 6.02
N PHE A 141 -11.14 -31.18 5.71
CA PHE A 141 -10.25 -31.96 4.88
C PHE A 141 -11.10 -32.61 3.81
N ASP A 142 -10.92 -32.18 2.56
CA ASP A 142 -11.45 -32.84 1.37
C ASP A 142 -10.76 -34.23 1.14
N SER A 143 -10.35 -34.89 2.23
CA SER A 143 -9.68 -36.18 2.32
C SER A 143 -9.99 -36.73 3.71
N ASP A 144 -11.06 -37.51 3.82
CA ASP A 144 -11.40 -38.34 5.01
C ASP A 144 -10.18 -39.13 5.50
N ARG A 145 -9.26 -39.45 4.58
CA ARG A 145 -8.02 -40.16 4.85
C ARG A 145 -7.00 -39.34 5.62
N LEU A 146 -6.84 -38.04 5.35
CA LEU A 146 -5.92 -37.22 6.14
C LEU A 146 -6.46 -37.07 7.57
N ALA A 147 -7.75 -36.77 7.74
CA ALA A 147 -8.37 -36.70 9.05
C ALA A 147 -8.21 -38.02 9.83
N SER A 148 -8.51 -39.15 9.18
CA SER A 148 -8.33 -40.49 9.76
C SER A 148 -6.86 -40.76 10.11
N PHE A 149 -5.92 -40.37 9.24
CA PHE A 149 -4.50 -40.54 9.49
C PHE A 149 -4.04 -39.70 10.69
N LEU A 150 -4.44 -38.43 10.76
CA LEU A 150 -4.11 -37.55 11.88
C LEU A 150 -4.67 -38.12 13.21
N GLN A 151 -5.87 -38.71 13.18
CA GLN A 151 -6.44 -39.36 14.35
C GLN A 151 -5.68 -40.64 14.75
N ILE A 152 -5.41 -41.54 13.79
CA ILE A 152 -4.75 -42.83 14.06
C ILE A 152 -3.28 -42.65 14.50
N SER A 153 -2.58 -41.67 13.91
CA SER A 153 -1.18 -41.37 14.23
C SER A 153 -1.00 -40.58 15.53
N GLY A 154 -2.09 -40.10 16.14
CA GLY A 154 -2.06 -39.20 17.31
C GLY A 154 -1.63 -37.76 16.98
N LEU A 155 -1.37 -37.43 15.71
CA LEU A 155 -1.02 -36.07 15.29
C LEU A 155 -2.18 -35.08 15.47
N ASN A 156 -3.43 -35.55 15.42
CA ASN A 156 -4.61 -34.72 15.69
C ASN A 156 -4.52 -34.09 17.09
N GLU A 157 -4.18 -34.87 18.12
CA GLU A 157 -4.02 -34.36 19.48
C GLU A 157 -2.84 -33.37 19.58
N LYS A 158 -1.71 -33.66 18.90
CA LYS A 158 -0.57 -32.73 18.81
C LYS A 158 -1.00 -31.37 18.27
N TYR A 159 -1.67 -31.33 17.12
CA TYR A 159 -2.07 -30.09 16.46
C TYR A 159 -3.21 -29.38 17.19
N CYS A 160 -4.17 -30.10 17.75
CA CYS A 160 -5.20 -29.50 18.62
C CYS A 160 -4.56 -28.84 19.84
N ASN A 161 -3.59 -29.51 20.48
CA ASN A 161 -2.86 -28.94 21.62
C ASN A 161 -2.04 -27.71 21.24
N MET A 162 -1.59 -27.58 19.98
CA MET A 162 -0.95 -26.36 19.48
C MET A 162 -1.97 -25.23 19.26
N ALA A 163 -3.14 -25.56 18.71
CA ALA A 163 -4.17 -24.60 18.34
C ALA A 163 -5.02 -24.07 19.51
N SER A 164 -5.32 -24.92 20.50
CA SER A 164 -6.18 -24.56 21.64
C SER A 164 -5.53 -23.57 22.62
N ARG A 165 -4.25 -23.22 22.43
CA ARG A 165 -3.48 -22.40 23.37
C ARG A 165 -3.56 -20.90 23.11
N THR A 166 -4.16 -20.48 22.01
CA THR A 166 -3.89 -19.14 21.49
C THR A 166 -5.11 -18.22 21.42
N TYR A 167 -6.36 -18.70 21.28
CA TYR A 167 -7.54 -17.82 21.12
C TYR A 167 -8.90 -18.45 21.47
N THR A 168 -9.96 -17.63 21.38
CA THR A 168 -11.37 -18.04 21.42
C THR A 168 -11.67 -19.21 20.47
N SER A 169 -12.73 -19.97 20.75
CA SER A 169 -13.11 -21.17 19.97
C SER A 169 -13.18 -20.93 18.45
N THR A 170 -13.48 -19.71 17.99
CA THR A 170 -13.57 -19.37 16.57
C THR A 170 -12.23 -19.33 15.82
N HIS A 171 -11.10 -19.26 16.53
CA HIS A 171 -9.75 -19.22 15.91
C HIS A 171 -8.99 -20.54 16.02
N GLN A 172 -9.50 -21.50 16.81
CA GLN A 172 -8.80 -22.77 17.03
C GLN A 172 -8.71 -23.60 15.74
N ASP A 173 -9.76 -23.65 14.93
CA ASP A 173 -9.76 -24.40 13.67
C ASP A 173 -8.75 -23.80 12.67
N TYR A 174 -8.67 -22.47 12.61
CA TYR A 174 -7.69 -21.76 11.78
C TYR A 174 -6.25 -22.14 12.18
N LEU A 175 -5.95 -22.09 13.49
CA LEU A 175 -4.63 -22.41 14.01
C LEU A 175 -4.26 -23.89 13.87
N TYR A 176 -5.24 -24.77 14.01
CA TYR A 176 -5.08 -26.21 13.76
C TYR A 176 -4.71 -26.46 12.30
N GLY A 177 -5.47 -25.88 11.37
CA GLY A 177 -5.18 -25.97 9.94
C GLY A 177 -3.80 -25.40 9.61
N ALA A 178 -3.45 -24.23 10.16
CA ALA A 178 -2.13 -23.62 9.99
C ALA A 178 -0.98 -24.51 10.51
N ALA A 179 -1.17 -25.18 11.65
CA ALA A 179 -0.17 -26.09 12.21
C ALA A 179 0.03 -27.35 11.35
N VAL A 180 -1.06 -27.96 10.88
CA VAL A 180 -1.01 -29.11 9.95
C VAL A 180 -0.31 -28.71 8.66
N ARG A 181 -0.70 -27.55 8.10
CA ARG A 181 -0.11 -26.96 6.90
C ARG A 181 1.40 -26.78 7.05
N GLN A 182 1.84 -26.15 8.13
CA GLN A 182 3.26 -25.92 8.40
C GLN A 182 4.07 -27.22 8.47
N ASP A 183 3.58 -28.26 9.16
CA ASP A 183 4.27 -29.55 9.22
C ASP A 183 4.32 -30.27 7.86
N ILE A 184 3.28 -30.14 7.02
CA ILE A 184 3.30 -30.63 5.63
C ILE A 184 4.35 -29.87 4.82
N GLU A 185 4.38 -28.55 4.91
CA GLU A 185 5.33 -27.71 4.19
C GLU A 185 6.78 -28.04 4.57
N ARG A 186 7.05 -28.23 5.86
CA ARG A 186 8.37 -28.66 6.38
C ARG A 186 8.83 -29.99 5.80
N GLN A 187 7.96 -31.01 5.91
CA GLN A 187 8.28 -32.34 5.42
C GLN A 187 8.42 -32.37 3.90
N LEU A 188 7.59 -31.58 3.19
CA LEU A 188 7.68 -31.45 1.74
C LEU A 188 8.99 -30.78 1.31
N GLY A 189 9.40 -29.72 2.02
CA GLY A 189 10.68 -29.05 1.80
C GLY A 189 11.85 -30.02 1.87
N TRP A 190 11.90 -30.87 2.92
CA TRP A 190 12.92 -31.91 3.02
C TRP A 190 12.79 -32.98 1.93
N ALA A 191 11.59 -33.49 1.68
CA ALA A 191 11.35 -34.55 0.71
C ALA A 191 11.79 -34.18 -0.71
N LEU A 192 11.59 -32.92 -1.09
CA LEU A 192 11.94 -32.42 -2.41
C LEU A 192 13.36 -31.83 -2.49
N CYS A 193 14.07 -31.73 -1.37
CA CYS A 193 15.40 -31.18 -1.33
C CYS A 193 16.41 -32.17 -1.92
N LEU A 194 17.07 -31.76 -3.00
CA LEU A 194 18.31 -32.38 -3.47
C LEU A 194 19.47 -31.45 -3.09
N PRO A 195 20.22 -31.76 -2.02
CA PRO A 195 21.24 -30.86 -1.48
C PRO A 195 22.26 -30.40 -2.52
N GLU A 196 22.62 -31.26 -3.47
CA GLU A 196 23.67 -30.96 -4.46
C GLU A 196 23.26 -29.99 -5.56
N THR A 197 21.95 -29.75 -5.75
CA THR A 197 21.42 -28.92 -6.83
C THR A 197 20.64 -27.70 -6.33
N VAL A 198 20.12 -27.76 -5.11
CA VAL A 198 19.34 -26.65 -4.52
C VAL A 198 20.24 -25.40 -4.36
N GLN A 199 19.71 -24.26 -4.79
CA GLN A 199 20.36 -22.95 -4.72
C GLN A 199 19.64 -22.04 -3.72
N GLU A 200 18.33 -22.14 -3.62
CA GLU A 200 17.51 -21.40 -2.67
C GLU A 200 16.67 -22.36 -1.83
N LEU A 201 16.79 -22.28 -0.52
CA LEU A 201 16.13 -23.20 0.40
C LEU A 201 15.52 -22.44 1.58
N THR A 202 14.28 -22.79 1.92
CA THR A 202 13.70 -22.41 3.20
C THR A 202 13.72 -23.57 4.17
N ILE A 203 14.21 -23.33 5.38
CA ILE A 203 14.31 -24.32 6.46
C ILE A 203 13.50 -23.84 7.65
N SER A 204 12.63 -24.69 8.19
CA SER A 204 12.06 -24.42 9.51
C SER A 204 13.16 -24.55 10.57
N VAL A 205 13.22 -23.61 11.51
CA VAL A 205 14.18 -23.63 12.61
C VAL A 205 14.12 -24.94 13.42
N MET A 206 12.99 -25.64 13.42
CA MET A 206 12.84 -26.95 14.05
C MET A 206 13.59 -28.07 13.34
N ASP A 207 13.81 -27.96 12.03
CA ASP A 207 14.46 -28.97 11.20
C ASP A 207 15.95 -28.69 10.96
N CYS A 208 16.48 -27.54 11.39
CA CYS A 208 17.86 -27.13 11.14
C CYS A 208 18.91 -28.21 11.48
N GLN A 209 18.68 -29.03 12.51
CA GLN A 209 19.61 -30.12 12.86
C GLN A 209 19.74 -31.14 11.72
N GLN A 210 18.62 -31.53 11.10
CA GLN A 210 18.62 -32.51 10.01
C GLN A 210 19.40 -31.99 8.80
N TYR A 211 19.25 -30.70 8.48
CA TYR A 211 20.00 -30.06 7.41
C TYR A 211 21.48 -29.88 7.77
N LEU A 212 21.79 -29.54 9.03
CA LEU A 212 23.16 -29.43 9.55
C LEU A 212 23.92 -30.76 9.44
N ASP A 213 23.27 -31.88 9.75
CA ASP A 213 23.87 -33.21 9.61
C ASP A 213 24.26 -33.54 8.16
N ASN A 214 23.66 -32.86 7.18
CA ASN A 214 23.90 -33.05 5.73
C ASN A 214 24.56 -31.83 5.06
N VAL A 215 25.07 -30.88 5.84
CA VAL A 215 25.54 -29.56 5.34
C VAL A 215 26.58 -29.66 4.22
N GLU A 216 27.42 -30.71 4.23
CA GLU A 216 28.47 -30.95 3.23
C GLU A 216 27.95 -31.19 1.80
N GLN A 217 26.68 -31.57 1.66
CA GLN A 217 26.07 -31.87 0.38
C GLN A 217 25.55 -30.59 -0.31
N PHE A 218 25.33 -29.51 0.45
CA PHE A 218 24.75 -28.23 -0.01
C PHE A 218 25.73 -27.31 -0.76
N LYS A 219 26.56 -27.88 -1.65
CA LYS A 219 27.61 -27.16 -2.39
C LYS A 219 27.11 -26.07 -3.34
N SER A 220 25.82 -26.08 -3.67
CA SER A 220 25.18 -25.13 -4.60
C SER A 220 24.26 -24.14 -3.91
N LEU A 221 24.07 -24.25 -2.59
CA LEU A 221 23.17 -23.40 -1.83
C LEU A 221 23.72 -21.97 -1.72
N THR A 222 23.07 -21.03 -2.40
CA THR A 222 23.43 -19.61 -2.45
C THR A 222 22.53 -18.75 -1.56
N HIS A 223 21.28 -19.14 -1.33
CA HIS A 223 20.33 -18.39 -0.50
C HIS A 223 19.63 -19.33 0.48
N ILE A 224 19.56 -18.92 1.74
CA ILE A 224 18.78 -19.64 2.75
C ILE A 224 17.80 -18.71 3.46
N ARG A 225 16.60 -19.22 3.71
CA ARG A 225 15.59 -18.56 4.54
C ARG A 225 15.23 -19.47 5.71
N PHE A 226 15.10 -18.90 6.89
CA PHE A 226 14.66 -19.62 8.07
C PHE A 226 13.25 -19.19 8.44
N THR A 227 12.34 -20.12 8.63
CA THR A 227 10.98 -19.82 9.09
C THR A 227 10.81 -20.25 10.54
N PHE A 228 10.12 -19.42 11.31
CA PHE A 228 9.76 -19.74 12.69
C PHE A 228 8.42 -20.45 12.72
N ASP A 229 8.41 -21.63 13.32
CA ASP A 229 7.16 -22.38 13.46
C ASP A 229 6.20 -21.68 14.43
N ASN A 230 4.90 -21.95 14.32
CA ASN A 230 3.85 -21.40 15.20
C ASN A 230 4.09 -21.74 16.68
N GLN A 231 4.89 -22.77 16.94
CA GLN A 231 5.33 -23.15 18.28
C GLN A 231 6.24 -22.11 18.94
N PHE A 232 6.84 -21.20 18.14
CA PHE A 232 7.67 -20.09 18.60
C PHE A 232 6.87 -18.81 18.86
N ASP A 233 5.62 -18.71 18.39
CA ASP A 233 4.85 -17.50 18.63
C ASP A 233 4.26 -17.49 20.06
N HIS A 234 4.71 -16.52 20.85
CA HIS A 234 4.45 -16.40 22.28
C HIS A 234 3.22 -15.56 22.52
N ASN A 235 2.03 -16.11 22.25
CA ASN A 235 0.84 -15.48 22.82
C ASN A 235 0.64 -15.92 24.28
N ARG A 236 0.72 -14.92 25.16
CA ARG A 236 0.74 -14.95 26.64
C ARG A 236 -0.56 -15.43 27.30
N PHE A 237 -1.40 -16.18 26.62
CA PHE A 237 -2.67 -16.60 27.20
C PHE A 237 -2.43 -17.86 28.03
N TYR A 238 -2.28 -17.64 29.34
CA TYR A 238 -2.30 -18.70 30.33
C TYR A 238 -3.55 -19.55 30.09
N SER A 239 -3.37 -20.79 29.67
CA SER A 239 -4.45 -21.76 29.66
C SER A 239 -4.99 -21.87 31.09
N ASP A 240 -6.30 -21.70 31.26
CA ASP A 240 -6.99 -21.96 32.51
C ASP A 240 -6.54 -23.32 33.08
N GLY A 241 -5.96 -23.31 34.29
CA GLY A 241 -5.56 -24.52 35.01
C GLY A 241 -4.06 -24.83 35.10
N ILE A 242 -3.17 -23.97 34.57
CA ILE A 242 -1.72 -24.06 34.87
C ILE A 242 -1.39 -23.09 36.00
N THR A 243 -0.67 -23.56 37.03
CA THR A 243 -0.19 -22.66 38.08
C THR A 243 0.85 -21.67 37.53
N PRO A 244 0.99 -20.46 38.09
CA PRO A 244 2.02 -19.51 37.64
C PRO A 244 3.45 -20.08 37.65
N GLU A 245 3.74 -20.98 38.59
CA GLU A 245 5.04 -21.67 38.68
C GLU A 245 5.25 -22.64 37.51
N GLU A 246 4.27 -23.47 37.19
CA GLU A 246 4.33 -24.37 36.03
C GLU A 246 4.38 -23.61 34.70
N ALA A 247 3.67 -22.48 34.60
CA ALA A 247 3.70 -21.63 33.43
C ALA A 247 5.10 -21.02 33.23
N THR A 248 5.70 -20.50 34.30
CA THR A 248 7.08 -19.98 34.30
C THR A 248 8.10 -21.07 33.94
N ALA A 249 7.98 -22.27 34.53
CA ALA A 249 8.87 -23.39 34.24
C ALA A 249 8.78 -23.83 32.77
N ARG A 250 7.56 -23.92 32.22
CA ARG A 250 7.34 -24.24 30.80
C ARG A 250 7.81 -23.13 29.86
N GLU A 251 7.69 -21.87 30.27
CA GLU A 251 8.22 -20.74 29.51
C GLU A 251 9.76 -20.80 29.46
N GLN A 252 10.42 -21.07 30.59
CA GLN A 252 11.86 -21.25 30.65
C GLN A 252 12.35 -22.45 29.81
N GLU A 253 11.66 -23.59 29.86
CA GLU A 253 11.97 -24.77 29.05
C GLU A 253 11.84 -24.46 27.55
N ARG A 254 10.73 -23.83 27.13
CA ARG A 254 10.53 -23.42 25.73
C ARG A 254 11.51 -22.36 25.28
N HIS A 255 11.85 -21.41 26.13
CA HIS A 255 12.86 -20.40 25.84
C HIS A 255 14.23 -21.05 25.64
N LYS A 256 14.58 -22.04 26.47
CA LYS A 256 15.82 -22.81 26.32
C LYS A 256 15.83 -23.62 25.01
N GLU A 257 14.76 -24.37 24.72
CA GLU A 257 14.65 -25.11 23.46
C GLU A 257 14.75 -24.16 22.26
N ARG A 258 14.08 -23.00 22.33
CA ARG A 258 14.15 -21.98 21.29
C ARG A 258 15.57 -21.51 21.03
N ILE A 259 16.31 -21.16 22.09
CA ILE A 259 17.72 -20.79 21.98
C ILE A 259 18.51 -21.92 21.33
N GLU A 260 18.33 -23.17 21.76
CA GLU A 260 19.04 -24.33 21.18
C GLU A 260 18.78 -24.48 19.66
N ARG A 261 17.53 -24.29 19.23
CA ARG A 261 17.19 -24.34 17.79
C ARG A 261 17.77 -23.16 17.00
N LEU A 262 17.73 -21.95 17.57
CA LEU A 262 18.35 -20.77 16.97
C LEU A 262 19.87 -20.90 16.87
N GLU A 263 20.51 -21.52 17.87
CA GLU A 263 21.95 -21.85 17.82
C GLU A 263 22.25 -22.89 16.74
N THR A 264 21.37 -23.89 16.55
CA THR A 264 21.51 -24.88 15.48
C THR A 264 21.41 -24.25 14.09
N MET A 265 20.49 -23.29 13.92
CA MET A 265 20.38 -22.46 12.72
C MET A 265 21.68 -21.69 12.44
N VAL A 266 22.24 -21.03 13.44
CA VAL A 266 23.53 -20.33 13.31
C VAL A 266 24.66 -21.30 12.96
N ALA A 267 24.70 -22.47 13.61
CA ALA A 267 25.69 -23.51 13.35
C ALA A 267 25.62 -24.03 11.91
N PHE A 268 24.41 -24.18 11.34
CA PHE A 268 24.23 -24.52 9.92
C PHE A 268 24.93 -23.53 9.00
N VAL A 269 24.64 -22.23 9.14
CA VAL A 269 25.23 -21.18 8.30
C VAL A 269 26.75 -21.11 8.49
N GLN A 270 27.22 -21.22 9.73
CA GLN A 270 28.65 -21.22 10.04
C GLN A 270 29.37 -22.42 9.40
N GLU A 271 28.84 -23.64 9.51
CA GLU A 271 29.47 -24.83 8.94
C GLU A 271 29.40 -24.83 7.41
N HIS A 272 28.28 -24.39 6.84
CA HIS A 272 28.13 -24.24 5.39
C HIS A 272 29.16 -23.27 4.82
N THR A 273 29.27 -22.07 5.36
CA THR A 273 30.23 -21.04 4.91
C THR A 273 31.69 -21.49 5.11
N ARG A 274 31.97 -22.28 6.15
CA ARG A 274 33.28 -22.90 6.40
C ARG A 274 33.65 -23.92 5.32
N MET A 275 32.71 -24.80 4.95
CA MET A 275 32.93 -25.87 3.96
C MET A 275 32.88 -25.36 2.51
N HIS A 276 31.92 -24.48 2.21
CA HIS A 276 31.60 -23.95 0.88
C HIS A 276 31.84 -22.44 0.83
N ARG A 277 33.11 -22.05 0.92
CA ARG A 277 33.52 -20.64 0.99
C ARG A 277 32.95 -19.80 -0.16
N LYS A 278 32.32 -18.69 0.19
CA LYS A 278 31.71 -17.71 -0.73
C LYS A 278 30.56 -18.25 -1.60
N VAL A 279 30.05 -19.45 -1.30
CA VAL A 279 28.89 -20.00 -2.03
C VAL A 279 27.61 -19.39 -1.48
N LEU A 280 27.40 -19.43 -0.16
CA LEU A 280 26.24 -18.80 0.47
C LEU A 280 26.36 -17.26 0.42
N GLN A 281 25.36 -16.62 -0.17
CA GLN A 281 25.30 -15.17 -0.41
C GLN A 281 24.34 -14.49 0.56
N THR A 282 23.20 -15.11 0.88
CA THR A 282 22.19 -14.57 1.81
C THR A 282 21.73 -15.63 2.82
N ALA A 283 21.35 -15.17 4.01
CA ALA A 283 20.77 -15.98 5.07
C ALA A 283 19.81 -15.11 5.90
N ASN A 284 18.51 -15.38 5.79
CA ASN A 284 17.48 -14.49 6.33
C ASN A 284 16.51 -15.25 7.23
N CYS A 285 16.25 -14.71 8.41
CA CYS A 285 15.13 -15.09 9.25
C CYS A 285 13.85 -14.45 8.69
N TYR A 286 12.80 -15.25 8.51
CA TYR A 286 11.54 -14.78 7.96
C TYR A 286 10.41 -15.15 8.88
N ASP A 287 9.70 -14.14 9.36
CA ASP A 287 8.46 -14.38 10.09
C ASP A 287 7.36 -14.73 9.10
N THR A 288 6.76 -15.91 9.28
CA THR A 288 5.64 -16.36 8.46
C THR A 288 4.31 -15.79 8.91
N TYR A 289 4.25 -15.07 10.02
CA TYR A 289 3.00 -14.63 10.59
C TYR A 289 2.53 -13.24 10.16
N ILE A 290 1.23 -13.21 9.84
CA ILE A 290 0.39 -12.06 9.46
C ILE A 290 0.03 -11.21 10.69
N TRP A 291 0.27 -11.71 11.90
CA TRP A 291 0.02 -10.95 13.11
C TRP A 291 1.23 -10.07 13.35
N GLU A 292 1.08 -8.77 13.10
CA GLU A 292 1.96 -7.67 13.47
C GLU A 292 2.15 -7.59 14.99
N GLN A 293 2.60 -8.69 15.60
CA GLN A 293 3.05 -8.66 16.98
C GLN A 293 4.34 -7.83 16.98
N PRO A 294 4.46 -6.85 17.89
CA PRO A 294 5.62 -5.98 17.94
C PRO A 294 6.90 -6.83 18.06
N GLU A 295 7.84 -6.53 17.17
CA GLU A 295 9.24 -6.96 17.09
C GLU A 295 9.70 -7.76 18.32
N GLN A 296 9.92 -9.08 18.17
CA GLN A 296 10.56 -9.87 19.22
C GLN A 296 12.08 -9.63 19.13
N PRO A 297 12.71 -8.87 20.05
CA PRO A 297 14.12 -8.43 19.93
C PRO A 297 15.14 -9.58 19.92
N LEU A 298 14.67 -10.79 20.24
CA LEU A 298 15.48 -11.99 20.20
C LEU A 298 15.91 -12.30 18.76
N TYR A 299 15.07 -12.07 17.75
CA TYR A 299 15.33 -12.52 16.38
C TYR A 299 16.38 -11.68 15.66
N ASP A 300 16.36 -10.36 15.84
CA ASP A 300 17.31 -9.44 15.21
C ASP A 300 18.74 -9.72 15.65
N GLY A 301 18.93 -10.10 16.92
CA GLY A 301 20.21 -10.57 17.44
C GLY A 301 20.74 -11.82 16.73
N TYR A 302 19.88 -12.77 16.36
CA TYR A 302 20.29 -13.95 15.60
C TYR A 302 20.47 -13.65 14.11
N GLN A 303 19.63 -12.81 13.50
CA GLN A 303 19.78 -12.40 12.11
C GLN A 303 21.16 -11.75 11.90
N LEU A 304 21.55 -10.79 12.76
CA LEU A 304 22.88 -10.19 12.74
C LEU A 304 24.02 -11.21 12.91
N ARG A 305 23.79 -12.31 13.67
CA ARG A 305 24.78 -13.39 13.80
C ARG A 305 24.90 -14.22 12.51
N LEU A 306 23.80 -14.51 11.82
CA LEU A 306 23.84 -15.22 10.53
C LEU A 306 24.64 -14.41 9.51
N LEU A 307 24.31 -13.12 9.39
CA LEU A 307 24.93 -12.23 8.42
C LEU A 307 26.45 -12.05 8.65
N LYS A 308 26.96 -12.21 9.89
CA LYS A 308 28.40 -12.18 10.20
C LYS A 308 29.21 -13.30 9.54
N PHE A 309 28.57 -14.41 9.17
CA PHE A 309 29.24 -15.52 8.49
C PHE A 309 29.20 -15.41 6.96
N LEU A 310 28.38 -14.50 6.42
CA LEU A 310 28.25 -14.30 4.99
C LEU A 310 29.40 -13.46 4.43
N PRO A 311 29.76 -13.64 3.15
CA PRO A 311 30.70 -12.74 2.48
C PRO A 311 30.12 -11.32 2.36
N PRO A 312 30.97 -10.29 2.19
CA PRO A 312 30.51 -8.96 1.79
C PRO A 312 29.71 -9.01 0.48
N LEU A 313 28.79 -8.06 0.31
CA LEU A 313 27.99 -7.98 -0.91
C LEU A 313 28.88 -7.65 -2.11
N HIS A 314 28.71 -8.41 -3.19
CA HIS A 314 29.49 -8.22 -4.42
C HIS A 314 28.67 -7.41 -5.44
N ASN A 315 29.14 -6.19 -5.74
CA ASN A 315 28.50 -5.26 -6.67
C ASN A 315 26.98 -5.12 -6.46
N PRO A 316 26.51 -4.83 -5.22
CA PRO A 316 25.09 -4.66 -4.96
C PRO A 316 24.53 -3.50 -5.78
N THR A 317 23.46 -3.74 -6.52
CA THR A 317 22.69 -2.68 -7.20
C THR A 317 21.64 -2.06 -6.30
N SER A 318 21.26 -2.76 -5.23
CA SER A 318 20.26 -2.31 -4.26
C SER A 318 20.61 -2.74 -2.84
N LEU A 319 20.38 -1.86 -1.86
CA LEU A 319 20.45 -2.16 -0.44
C LEU A 319 19.03 -2.06 0.16
N ILE A 320 18.40 -3.21 0.34
CA ILE A 320 17.01 -3.37 0.81
C ILE A 320 16.95 -4.47 1.87
N GLY A 321 16.21 -4.24 2.96
CA GLY A 321 15.98 -5.24 4.01
C GLY A 321 17.28 -5.87 4.51
N ASP A 322 17.39 -7.19 4.43
CA ASP A 322 18.55 -7.94 4.93
C ASP A 322 19.89 -7.56 4.30
N SER A 323 19.90 -7.12 3.03
CA SER A 323 21.15 -6.71 2.37
C SER A 323 21.74 -5.44 2.99
N ILE A 324 20.90 -4.55 3.57
CA ILE A 324 21.38 -3.37 4.29
C ILE A 324 22.10 -3.79 5.57
N GLN A 325 21.56 -4.78 6.28
CA GLN A 325 22.15 -5.31 7.51
C GLN A 325 23.48 -6.02 7.20
N GLN A 326 23.53 -6.80 6.12
CA GLN A 326 24.75 -7.48 5.66
C GLN A 326 25.84 -6.47 5.28
N PHE A 327 25.46 -5.39 4.59
CA PHE A 327 26.35 -4.27 4.30
C PHE A 327 26.89 -3.64 5.59
N CYS A 328 26.04 -3.34 6.57
CA CYS A 328 26.45 -2.71 7.82
C CYS A 328 27.48 -3.51 8.63
N LEU A 329 27.56 -4.82 8.43
CA LEU A 329 28.59 -5.65 9.07
C LEU A 329 29.95 -5.56 8.38
N ASN A 330 30.01 -5.22 7.09
CA ASN A 330 31.23 -5.13 6.30
C ASN A 330 31.21 -3.90 5.37
N PRO A 331 31.05 -2.67 5.91
CA PRO A 331 30.84 -1.50 5.08
C PRO A 331 32.08 -1.20 4.22
N GLU A 332 33.29 -1.39 4.75
CA GLU A 332 34.55 -1.12 4.04
C GLU A 332 34.82 -2.12 2.91
N ASP A 333 34.37 -3.38 3.05
CA ASP A 333 34.64 -4.44 2.07
C ASP A 333 33.61 -4.51 0.94
N THR A 334 32.48 -3.81 1.09
CA THR A 334 31.40 -3.78 0.09
C THR A 334 31.63 -2.66 -0.92
N ASP A 335 31.67 -2.98 -2.22
CA ASP A 335 31.78 -1.96 -3.27
C ASP A 335 30.42 -1.30 -3.53
N LEU A 336 30.26 -0.08 -3.02
CA LEU A 336 29.03 0.72 -3.14
C LEU A 336 28.91 1.47 -4.48
N THR A 337 29.89 1.39 -5.37
CA THR A 337 29.87 2.15 -6.63
C THR A 337 28.72 1.74 -7.57
N PHE A 338 28.19 0.53 -7.39
CA PHE A 338 27.07 -0.04 -8.16
C PHE A 338 25.70 0.20 -7.55
N VAL A 339 25.62 0.71 -6.31
CA VAL A 339 24.34 0.85 -5.61
C VAL A 339 23.52 1.97 -6.24
N GLU A 340 22.40 1.58 -6.85
CA GLU A 340 21.43 2.48 -7.48
C GLU A 340 20.24 2.79 -6.56
N ARG A 341 19.94 1.87 -5.63
CA ARG A 341 18.76 1.94 -4.76
C ARG A 341 19.10 1.65 -3.31
N ILE A 342 18.63 2.49 -2.39
CA ILE A 342 18.63 2.20 -0.95
C ILE A 342 17.19 2.29 -0.48
N TYR A 343 16.68 1.23 0.16
CA TYR A 343 15.32 1.18 0.67
C TYR A 343 15.30 0.59 2.08
N MET A 344 14.92 1.42 3.04
CA MET A 344 14.75 1.05 4.43
C MET A 344 13.26 1.03 4.76
N ASP A 345 12.74 -0.14 5.13
CA ASP A 345 11.32 -0.34 5.46
C ASP A 345 11.16 -0.80 6.91
N GLY A 346 10.11 -0.36 7.61
CA GLY A 346 9.76 -0.74 8.99
C GLY A 346 10.06 0.32 10.07
N SER A 347 9.71 0.02 11.32
CA SER A 347 9.80 0.92 12.48
C SER A 347 11.21 1.40 12.84
N VAL A 348 11.23 2.56 13.49
CA VAL A 348 12.37 3.45 13.86
C VAL A 348 13.35 2.81 14.85
N GLY A 349 12.87 1.99 15.78
CA GLY A 349 13.58 1.70 17.05
C GLY A 349 14.94 1.01 16.91
N GLU A 350 15.07 0.05 16.01
CA GLU A 350 16.27 -0.80 15.90
C GLU A 350 17.27 -0.34 14.84
N LYS A 351 16.98 0.76 14.14
CA LYS A 351 17.70 1.12 12.90
C LYS A 351 18.71 2.24 13.05
N LYS A 352 18.81 2.86 14.21
CA LYS A 352 19.74 3.97 14.43
C LYS A 352 21.19 3.62 14.07
N ASP A 353 21.67 2.46 14.54
CA ASP A 353 23.04 2.01 14.25
C ASP A 353 23.25 1.76 12.74
N ILE A 354 22.22 1.24 12.05
CA ILE A 354 22.23 1.02 10.60
C ILE A 354 22.31 2.36 9.88
N LEU A 355 21.52 3.35 10.31
CA LEU A 355 21.49 4.68 9.74
C LEU A 355 22.82 5.41 9.91
N ASP A 356 23.47 5.30 11.08
CA ASP A 356 24.79 5.89 11.34
C ASP A 356 25.85 5.32 10.39
N ILE A 357 25.85 3.99 10.17
CA ILE A 357 26.79 3.32 9.25
C ILE A 357 26.50 3.70 7.79
N LEU A 358 25.22 3.75 7.40
CA LEU A 358 24.82 4.19 6.07
C LEU A 358 25.20 5.63 5.82
N SER A 359 24.93 6.53 6.76
CA SER A 359 25.28 7.96 6.71
C SER A 359 26.75 8.16 6.37
N ALA A 360 27.62 7.44 7.09
CA ALA A 360 29.06 7.47 6.86
C ALA A 360 29.46 6.97 5.45
N SER A 361 28.62 6.15 4.82
CA SER A 361 28.93 5.44 3.58
C SER A 361 28.20 5.95 2.34
N LEU A 362 27.14 6.78 2.47
CA LEU A 362 26.33 7.28 1.35
C LEU A 362 27.19 7.99 0.29
N HIS A 363 28.25 8.68 0.71
CA HIS A 363 29.19 9.34 -0.20
C HIS A 363 29.96 8.37 -1.12
N ARG A 364 29.89 7.05 -0.92
CA ARG A 364 30.49 6.03 -1.80
C ARG A 364 29.52 5.53 -2.88
N CYS A 365 28.22 5.78 -2.72
CA CYS A 365 27.17 5.32 -3.64
C CYS A 365 27.06 6.22 -4.87
N ARG A 366 27.95 6.04 -5.85
CA ARG A 366 28.07 6.93 -7.03
C ARG A 366 26.99 6.72 -8.09
N ALA A 367 26.36 5.55 -8.10
CA ALA A 367 25.26 5.22 -9.00
C ALA A 367 23.87 5.46 -8.37
N LEU A 368 23.80 6.00 -7.15
CA LEU A 368 22.55 6.12 -6.39
C LEU A 368 21.56 7.04 -7.09
N ARG A 369 20.36 6.51 -7.34
CA ARG A 369 19.23 7.20 -7.98
C ARG A 369 17.98 7.22 -7.11
N PHE A 370 17.78 6.19 -6.29
CA PHE A 370 16.59 6.03 -5.47
C PHE A 370 16.97 5.89 -4.00
N LEU A 371 16.35 6.71 -3.15
CA LEU A 371 16.61 6.73 -1.73
C LEU A 371 15.29 6.66 -0.96
N ASN A 372 15.09 5.61 -0.16
CA ASN A 372 14.02 5.55 0.84
C ASN A 372 14.65 5.31 2.22
N LEU A 373 14.59 6.31 3.08
CA LEU A 373 15.21 6.29 4.41
C LEU A 373 14.22 6.74 5.48
N ASP A 374 14.43 6.22 6.68
CA ASP A 374 13.89 6.78 7.90
C ASP A 374 14.92 7.77 8.46
N LEU A 375 14.55 9.05 8.55
CA LEU A 375 15.42 10.12 9.00
C LEU A 375 15.33 10.23 10.52
N GLN A 376 16.46 9.95 11.17
CA GLN A 376 16.60 10.06 12.62
C GLN A 376 17.82 10.91 13.00
N GLY A 377 17.62 11.84 13.93
CA GLY A 377 18.72 12.55 14.60
C GLY A 377 19.40 13.64 13.76
N HIS A 378 20.66 13.40 13.37
CA HIS A 378 21.51 14.44 12.77
C HIS A 378 21.39 14.50 11.25
N ASP A 379 21.70 15.66 10.66
CA ASP A 379 21.62 15.86 9.22
C ASP A 379 22.62 14.99 8.45
N LEU A 380 22.08 13.97 7.77
CA LEU A 380 22.83 12.96 7.00
C LEU A 380 23.40 13.50 5.67
N PHE A 381 23.01 14.70 5.24
CA PHE A 381 23.29 15.22 3.90
C PHE A 381 24.27 16.40 3.89
N LEU A 382 24.77 16.84 5.06
CA LEU A 382 25.77 17.92 5.15
C LEU A 382 27.05 17.65 4.32
N TRP A 383 27.45 16.38 4.19
CA TRP A 383 28.60 16.03 3.34
C TRP A 383 28.32 16.31 1.86
N ALA A 384 27.08 16.06 1.42
CA ALA A 384 26.67 16.21 0.02
C ALA A 384 26.54 17.69 -0.35
N VAL A 385 26.05 18.53 0.57
CA VAL A 385 26.05 19.99 0.42
C VAL A 385 27.46 20.52 0.20
N LYS A 386 28.43 20.09 1.03
CA LYS A 386 29.84 20.49 0.88
C LYS A 386 30.43 20.00 -0.44
N GLU A 387 30.12 18.77 -0.84
CA GLU A 387 30.58 18.20 -2.11
C GLU A 387 30.05 18.99 -3.31
N LYS A 388 28.78 19.42 -3.28
CA LYS A 388 28.19 20.28 -4.31
C LYS A 388 28.82 21.66 -4.34
N GLN A 389 29.02 22.29 -3.19
CA GLN A 389 29.68 23.60 -3.11
C GLN A 389 31.09 23.58 -3.72
N GLU A 390 31.86 22.53 -3.46
CA GLU A 390 33.19 22.35 -4.05
C GLU A 390 33.10 22.09 -5.57
N TYR A 391 32.13 21.29 -6.01
CA TYR A 391 31.86 21.05 -7.43
C TYR A 391 31.54 22.36 -8.17
N ASP A 392 30.62 23.17 -7.63
CA ASP A 392 30.24 24.46 -8.19
C ASP A 392 31.41 25.44 -8.18
N HIS A 393 32.19 25.48 -7.10
CA HIS A 393 33.39 26.30 -7.02
C HIS A 393 34.42 25.94 -8.10
N GLN A 394 34.67 24.65 -8.34
CA GLN A 394 35.56 24.20 -9.41
C GLN A 394 35.01 24.61 -10.78
N ARG A 395 33.71 24.42 -11.01
CA ARG A 395 33.03 24.78 -12.26
C ARG A 395 33.09 26.29 -12.53
N ASP A 396 32.82 27.12 -11.54
CA ASP A 396 32.83 28.58 -11.64
C ASP A 396 34.24 29.13 -11.90
N ASN A 397 35.28 28.43 -11.41
CA ASN A 397 36.68 28.71 -11.70
C ASN A 397 37.15 28.14 -13.07
N GLY A 398 36.26 27.53 -13.84
CA GLY A 398 36.60 26.89 -15.13
C GLY A 398 37.42 25.60 -15.03
N GLN A 399 37.45 24.97 -13.85
CA GLN A 399 38.09 23.68 -13.62
C GLN A 399 37.11 22.54 -13.89
N VAL A 400 37.62 21.38 -14.36
CA VAL A 400 36.81 20.17 -14.50
C VAL A 400 36.64 19.55 -13.11
N PRO A 401 35.40 19.36 -12.63
CA PRO A 401 35.18 18.79 -11.31
C PRO A 401 35.86 17.43 -11.16
N THR A 402 36.60 17.24 -10.08
CA THR A 402 37.35 15.99 -9.83
C THR A 402 36.44 14.80 -9.53
N LYS A 403 35.19 15.08 -9.14
CA LYS A 403 34.21 14.09 -8.68
C LYS A 403 32.84 14.45 -9.25
N ALA A 404 32.17 13.47 -9.85
CA ALA A 404 30.79 13.64 -10.29
C ALA A 404 29.84 13.64 -9.09
N LEU A 405 28.85 14.53 -9.09
CA LEU A 405 27.77 14.55 -8.11
C LEU A 405 26.91 13.29 -8.25
N VAL A 406 26.29 12.87 -7.15
CA VAL A 406 25.40 11.70 -7.12
C VAL A 406 24.05 12.11 -7.73
N PRO A 407 23.55 11.40 -8.76
CA PRO A 407 22.34 11.77 -9.48
C PRO A 407 21.10 11.17 -8.84
N ILE A 408 20.71 11.65 -7.65
CA ILE A 408 19.47 11.18 -7.01
C ILE A 408 18.27 11.71 -7.79
N GLU A 409 17.48 10.80 -8.34
CA GLU A 409 16.28 11.05 -9.14
C GLU A 409 15.04 11.03 -8.24
N SER A 410 14.95 10.08 -7.30
CA SER A 410 13.80 9.93 -6.42
C SER A 410 14.21 9.73 -4.97
N ALA A 411 13.55 10.46 -4.06
CA ALA A 411 13.73 10.30 -2.63
C ALA A 411 12.41 10.24 -1.86
N ARG A 412 12.35 9.33 -0.89
CA ARG A 412 11.25 9.15 0.05
C ARG A 412 11.80 9.12 1.46
N PHE A 413 11.25 9.93 2.35
CA PHE A 413 11.70 9.98 3.73
C PHE A 413 10.54 9.74 4.69
N GLN A 414 10.79 8.89 5.67
CA GLN A 414 9.99 8.81 6.88
C GLN A 414 10.72 9.55 7.99
N TYR A 415 9.98 10.09 8.96
CA TYR A 415 10.61 10.80 10.08
C TYR A 415 9.75 10.76 11.34
N ASP A 416 10.39 10.82 12.50
CA ASP A 416 9.78 10.70 13.83
C ASP A 416 9.73 12.03 14.63
N GLU A 417 10.73 12.89 14.48
CA GLU A 417 10.87 14.19 15.15
C GLU A 417 10.55 15.40 14.23
N PRO A 418 10.07 16.55 14.74
CA PRO A 418 9.75 17.73 13.91
C PRO A 418 10.97 18.52 13.41
N ARG A 419 12.19 18.23 13.89
CA ARG A 419 13.39 19.07 13.64
C ARG A 419 14.09 18.84 12.30
N TYR A 420 13.52 18.03 11.41
CA TYR A 420 14.17 17.65 10.14
C TYR A 420 14.08 18.70 9.03
N GLY A 421 13.39 19.82 9.23
CA GLY A 421 13.32 20.90 8.24
C GLY A 421 14.68 21.31 7.67
N SER A 422 15.70 21.39 8.52
CA SER A 422 17.09 21.69 8.10
C SER A 422 17.74 20.59 7.27
N GLN A 423 17.45 19.32 7.58
CA GLN A 423 17.97 18.18 6.82
C GLN A 423 17.29 18.06 5.45
N ILE A 424 16.00 18.37 5.37
CA ILE A 424 15.27 18.49 4.10
C ILE A 424 15.93 19.55 3.23
N ASP A 425 16.22 20.73 3.78
CA ASP A 425 16.92 21.80 3.06
C ASP A 425 18.31 21.36 2.59
N SER A 426 19.10 20.68 3.44
CA SER A 426 20.41 20.14 3.05
C SER A 426 20.31 19.11 1.91
N PHE A 427 19.30 18.23 1.97
CA PHE A 427 19.05 17.25 0.91
C PHE A 427 18.73 17.94 -0.42
N ILE A 428 17.78 18.89 -0.41
CA ILE A 428 17.37 19.63 -1.61
C ILE A 428 18.51 20.49 -2.15
N GLN A 429 19.29 21.14 -1.28
CA GLN A 429 20.46 21.88 -1.71
C GLN A 429 21.48 20.97 -2.39
N ALA A 430 21.70 19.75 -1.90
CA ALA A 430 22.64 18.80 -2.49
C ALA A 430 22.15 18.18 -3.81
N PHE A 431 20.87 17.79 -3.91
CA PHE A 431 20.37 16.93 -4.99
C PHE A 431 19.24 17.54 -5.84
N GLY A 432 18.75 18.74 -5.50
CA GLY A 432 17.55 19.32 -6.14
C GLY A 432 17.62 19.48 -7.67
N SER A 433 18.83 19.58 -8.24
CA SER A 433 19.02 19.68 -9.70
C SER A 433 18.78 18.38 -10.47
N THR A 434 18.74 17.21 -9.80
CA THR A 434 18.50 15.91 -10.43
C THR A 434 17.21 15.25 -9.96
N LEU A 435 16.56 15.81 -8.94
CA LEU A 435 15.41 15.22 -8.28
C LEU A 435 14.14 15.41 -9.10
N ASP A 436 13.50 14.30 -9.49
CA ASP A 436 12.19 14.27 -10.16
C ASP A 436 11.03 14.03 -9.19
N THR A 437 11.27 13.27 -8.12
CA THR A 437 10.25 12.84 -7.16
C THR A 437 10.76 13.00 -5.75
N PHE A 438 10.02 13.75 -4.94
CA PHE A 438 10.32 13.93 -3.54
C PHE A 438 9.11 13.67 -2.66
N ALA A 439 9.22 12.72 -1.74
CA ALA A 439 8.18 12.43 -0.77
C ALA A 439 8.74 12.46 0.66
N ILE A 440 8.01 13.08 1.57
CA ILE A 440 8.29 13.05 3.00
C ILE A 440 6.99 12.71 3.73
N THR A 441 7.05 11.78 4.67
CA THR A 441 5.91 11.35 5.46
C THR A 441 6.33 11.26 6.92
N GLY A 442 5.70 12.03 7.80
CA GLY A 442 5.84 11.85 9.24
C GLY A 442 5.36 10.46 9.62
N GLN A 443 6.02 9.80 10.53
CA GLN A 443 5.59 8.49 10.99
C GLN A 443 4.30 8.67 11.81
N PHE A 444 3.29 7.85 11.50
CA PHE A 444 2.14 7.72 12.37
C PHE A 444 2.55 6.85 13.56
N VAL A 445 2.76 7.46 14.73
CA VAL A 445 3.05 6.70 15.94
C VAL A 445 1.72 6.10 16.41
N ASP A 446 1.52 4.82 16.09
CA ASP A 446 0.30 4.09 16.45
C ASP A 446 0.01 4.22 17.95
N ASN A 447 -1.12 4.85 18.27
CA ASN A 447 -1.88 4.76 19.52
C ASN A 447 -1.41 5.52 20.76
N THR A 448 -0.32 6.28 20.74
CA THR A 448 -0.09 7.25 21.83
C THR A 448 -0.72 8.57 21.44
N PHE A 449 -1.88 8.89 22.01
CA PHE A 449 -2.49 10.22 22.05
C PHE A 449 -1.60 11.22 22.81
N GLU A 450 -0.29 11.21 22.55
CA GLU A 450 0.62 12.22 23.03
C GLU A 450 0.24 13.55 22.37
N ASP A 451 0.28 14.61 23.17
CA ASP A 451 -0.05 15.95 22.70
C ASP A 451 0.79 16.28 21.46
N PRO A 452 0.20 16.91 20.42
CA PRO A 452 0.92 17.27 19.20
C PRO A 452 2.18 18.07 19.55
N VAL A 453 3.29 17.74 18.89
CA VAL A 453 4.55 18.44 19.15
C VAL A 453 4.44 19.87 18.60
N GLU A 454 4.65 20.87 19.46
CA GLU A 454 4.42 22.28 19.10
C GLU A 454 5.41 22.84 18.06
N GLU A 455 6.55 22.19 17.82
CA GLU A 455 7.58 22.73 16.92
C GLU A 455 7.21 22.49 15.43
N PRO A 456 7.08 23.55 14.61
CA PRO A 456 6.82 23.42 13.17
C PRO A 456 8.00 22.79 12.41
N VAL A 457 7.69 22.02 11.37
CA VAL A 457 8.64 21.61 10.34
C VAL A 457 8.83 22.77 9.37
N VAL A 458 9.90 23.54 9.55
CA VAL A 458 10.24 24.68 8.68
C VAL A 458 11.29 24.29 7.64
N CYS A 459 10.94 24.38 6.35
CA CYS A 459 11.86 24.11 5.24
C CYS A 459 11.55 25.00 4.02
N GLY A 460 12.30 24.87 2.93
CA GLY A 460 12.12 25.69 1.73
C GLY A 460 13.29 26.64 1.46
N ARG A 461 14.37 26.59 2.25
CA ARG A 461 15.46 27.57 2.13
C ARG A 461 16.34 27.24 0.94
N GLN A 462 16.34 28.16 -0.02
CA GLN A 462 17.19 28.09 -1.22
C GLN A 462 16.92 26.83 -2.06
N TRP A 463 15.66 26.43 -2.13
CA TRP A 463 15.26 25.33 -3.01
C TRP A 463 15.45 25.73 -4.48
N SER A 464 16.03 24.81 -5.25
CA SER A 464 16.16 24.88 -6.70
C SER A 464 15.91 23.48 -7.23
N LEU A 465 14.76 23.32 -7.87
CA LEU A 465 14.14 22.03 -8.18
C LEU A 465 13.66 22.00 -9.65
N PRO A 466 14.57 22.27 -10.61
CA PRO A 466 14.20 22.50 -12.01
C PRO A 466 13.59 21.27 -12.69
N GLU A 467 13.93 20.08 -12.22
CA GLU A 467 13.47 18.79 -12.77
C GLU A 467 12.37 18.13 -11.93
N LEU A 468 11.95 18.76 -10.81
CA LEU A 468 10.99 18.15 -9.89
C LEU A 468 9.58 18.12 -10.48
N ASP A 469 9.07 16.91 -10.62
CA ASP A 469 7.77 16.60 -11.20
C ASP A 469 6.72 16.30 -10.12
N HIS A 470 7.13 15.64 -9.03
CA HIS A 470 6.27 15.23 -7.93
C HIS A 470 6.83 15.67 -6.57
N LEU A 471 6.05 16.43 -5.81
CA LEU A 471 6.35 16.82 -4.43
C LEU A 471 5.23 16.37 -3.49
N THR A 472 5.56 15.56 -2.50
CA THR A 472 4.65 15.15 -1.42
C THR A 472 5.29 15.38 -0.07
N MET A 473 4.62 16.09 0.83
CA MET A 473 5.05 16.26 2.21
C MET A 473 3.85 16.11 3.12
N MET A 474 3.91 15.17 4.05
CA MET A 474 2.82 14.86 4.98
C MET A 474 3.38 14.88 6.40
N THR A 475 2.83 15.72 7.28
CA THR A 475 3.32 15.90 8.65
C THR A 475 2.18 15.70 9.67
N TYR A 476 2.09 14.52 10.29
CA TYR A 476 0.97 14.20 11.18
C TYR A 476 1.05 14.88 12.56
N LEU A 477 2.25 15.23 13.03
CA LEU A 477 2.47 15.66 14.42
C LEU A 477 2.86 17.13 14.56
N ALA A 478 3.09 17.85 13.46
CA ALA A 478 3.63 19.19 13.47
C ALA A 478 3.13 20.02 12.27
N PRO A 479 3.02 21.37 12.41
CA PRO A 479 2.74 22.26 11.30
C PRO A 479 3.82 22.16 10.21
N LEU A 480 3.42 22.13 8.94
CA LEU A 480 4.34 22.24 7.81
C LEU A 480 4.44 23.68 7.34
N ILE A 481 5.61 24.29 7.50
CA ILE A 481 5.89 25.66 7.07
C ILE A 481 6.93 25.66 5.95
N LEU A 482 6.50 26.08 4.76
CA LEU A 482 7.39 26.35 3.63
C LEU A 482 7.79 27.81 3.58
N GLU A 483 9.07 28.08 3.30
CA GLU A 483 9.55 29.42 2.99
C GLU A 483 8.85 29.99 1.74
N PRO A 484 8.55 31.30 1.68
CA PRO A 484 7.67 31.86 0.66
C PRO A 484 8.09 31.67 -0.81
N ASP A 485 9.39 31.43 -1.04
CA ASP A 485 10.00 31.27 -2.37
C ASP A 485 10.35 29.81 -2.70
N ALA A 486 10.01 28.84 -1.83
CA ALA A 486 10.47 27.44 -1.95
C ALA A 486 10.08 26.79 -3.29
N LEU A 487 8.90 27.13 -3.82
CA LEU A 487 8.36 26.57 -5.06
C LEU A 487 8.67 27.42 -6.31
N ALA A 488 9.38 28.55 -6.16
CA ALA A 488 9.60 29.50 -7.24
C ALA A 488 10.38 28.92 -8.43
N ASP A 489 11.23 27.93 -8.19
CA ASP A 489 12.08 27.26 -9.19
C ASP A 489 11.66 25.80 -9.43
N CYS A 490 10.36 25.57 -9.61
CA CYS A 490 9.76 24.26 -9.90
C CYS A 490 8.93 24.29 -11.22
N PRO A 491 9.55 24.62 -12.38
CA PRO A 491 8.81 24.90 -13.63
C PRO A 491 8.13 23.66 -14.24
N VAL A 492 8.58 22.46 -13.89
CA VAL A 492 8.04 21.20 -14.43
C VAL A 492 7.08 20.48 -13.50
N LEU A 493 6.87 20.97 -12.28
CA LEU A 493 6.05 20.34 -11.24
C LEU A 493 4.63 20.07 -11.75
N GLN A 494 4.24 18.80 -11.69
CA GLN A 494 2.91 18.32 -12.06
C GLN A 494 2.05 18.06 -10.82
N HIS A 495 2.63 17.43 -9.80
CA HIS A 495 1.91 17.00 -8.61
C HIS A 495 2.48 17.65 -7.34
N LEU A 496 1.63 18.37 -6.61
CA LEU A 496 1.96 18.99 -5.32
C LEU A 496 0.98 18.55 -4.24
N SER A 497 1.45 17.83 -3.22
CA SER A 497 0.67 17.42 -2.06
C SER A 497 1.37 17.84 -0.78
N LEU A 498 0.79 18.77 -0.03
CA LEU A 498 1.37 19.29 1.22
C LEU A 498 0.31 19.22 2.30
N GLU A 499 0.53 18.38 3.30
CA GLU A 499 -0.48 18.05 4.30
C GLU A 499 0.13 18.10 5.70
N ASP A 500 -0.57 18.73 6.63
CA ASP A 500 -0.35 18.53 8.05
C ASP A 500 -1.66 18.21 8.77
N SER A 501 -1.60 17.59 9.95
CA SER A 501 -2.79 17.18 10.72
C SER A 501 -3.18 18.16 11.81
N LEU A 502 -2.73 19.41 11.73
CA LEU A 502 -3.06 20.39 12.76
C LEU A 502 -4.50 20.87 12.65
N ASN A 503 -5.16 20.88 13.80
CA ASN A 503 -6.45 21.54 13.96
C ASN A 503 -6.28 23.04 13.71
N GLY A 504 -7.15 23.64 12.89
CA GLY A 504 -7.06 25.04 12.48
C GLY A 504 -6.94 26.08 13.61
N THR A 505 -7.26 25.72 14.85
CA THR A 505 -7.06 26.57 16.04
C THR A 505 -5.59 26.75 16.44
N GLN A 506 -4.71 25.83 16.04
CA GLN A 506 -3.28 25.85 16.37
C GLN A 506 -2.42 26.48 15.27
N VAL A 507 -3.00 26.83 14.12
CA VAL A 507 -2.28 27.56 13.07
C VAL A 507 -1.89 28.91 13.64
N THR A 508 -0.62 29.05 14.00
CA THR A 508 -0.14 30.26 14.65
C THR A 508 -0.26 31.44 13.67
N ALA A 509 -0.64 32.60 14.20
CA ALA A 509 -0.67 33.86 13.45
C ALA A 509 0.68 34.24 12.79
N ASN A 510 1.75 33.48 13.03
CA ASN A 510 3.08 33.69 12.49
C ASN A 510 3.40 32.84 11.25
N THR A 511 2.44 32.06 10.73
CA THR A 511 2.68 31.25 9.53
C THR A 511 2.89 32.18 8.32
N PRO A 512 4.07 32.15 7.66
CA PRO A 512 4.36 33.05 6.55
C PRO A 512 3.51 32.67 5.33
N SER A 513 2.83 33.66 4.75
CA SER A 513 2.12 33.50 3.48
C SER A 513 3.10 33.22 2.35
N TRP A 514 2.74 32.29 1.46
CA TRP A 514 3.52 32.01 0.25
C TRP A 514 3.47 33.19 -0.70
N LYS A 515 4.46 33.28 -1.61
CA LYS A 515 4.34 34.17 -2.76
C LYS A 515 3.53 33.48 -3.87
N ALA A 516 2.92 34.26 -4.74
CA ALA A 516 2.34 33.72 -5.97
C ALA A 516 3.45 33.10 -6.82
N VAL A 517 3.28 31.83 -7.21
CA VAL A 517 4.26 31.08 -7.99
C VAL A 517 3.69 30.74 -9.38
N ILE A 518 4.57 30.60 -10.37
CA ILE A 518 4.21 30.20 -11.73
C ILE A 518 4.46 28.69 -11.86
N LEU A 519 3.39 27.90 -11.84
CA LEU A 519 3.45 26.43 -11.96
C LEU A 519 2.67 25.97 -13.20
N PRO A 520 3.21 26.17 -14.42
CA PRO A 520 2.46 26.05 -15.66
C PRO A 520 2.11 24.61 -16.04
N ARG A 521 2.73 23.63 -15.38
CA ARG A 521 2.51 22.20 -15.61
C ARG A 521 1.68 21.51 -14.52
N LEU A 522 1.35 22.22 -13.43
CA LEU A 522 0.64 21.65 -12.30
C LEU A 522 -0.72 21.11 -12.74
N ASN A 523 -0.94 19.81 -12.54
CA ASN A 523 -2.20 19.12 -12.81
C ASN A 523 -2.96 18.85 -11.50
N SER A 524 -2.25 18.56 -10.40
CA SER A 524 -2.84 18.17 -9.12
C SER A 524 -2.25 19.00 -8.00
N LEU A 525 -3.11 19.67 -7.24
CA LEU A 525 -2.76 20.46 -6.06
C LEU A 525 -3.61 20.02 -4.87
N THR A 526 -2.96 19.42 -3.87
CA THR A 526 -3.58 19.02 -2.61
C THR A 526 -2.88 19.74 -1.46
N LEU A 527 -3.61 20.59 -0.76
CA LEU A 527 -3.10 21.32 0.40
C LEU A 527 -4.02 21.07 1.58
N LYS A 528 -3.46 20.60 2.70
CA LYS A 528 -4.20 20.37 3.94
C LYS A 528 -3.52 21.03 5.13
N GLY A 529 -4.32 21.64 6.01
CA GLY A 529 -3.82 22.25 7.24
C GLY A 529 -3.02 23.54 6.99
N SER A 530 -1.87 23.71 7.63
CA SER A 530 -1.07 24.94 7.52
C SER A 530 -0.64 25.27 6.08
N PRO A 531 -0.25 24.30 5.21
CA PRO A 531 -0.02 24.54 3.79
C PRO A 531 -1.20 25.18 3.05
N ALA A 532 -2.44 24.73 3.32
CA ALA A 532 -3.63 25.32 2.70
C ALA A 532 -3.83 26.77 3.17
N TRP A 533 -3.57 27.03 4.44
CA TRP A 533 -3.71 28.35 5.05
C TRP A 533 -2.67 29.36 4.53
N ALA A 534 -1.43 28.92 4.33
CA ALA A 534 -0.32 29.75 3.83
C ALA A 534 -0.37 29.98 2.31
N PHE A 535 -1.16 29.19 1.58
CA PHE A 535 -1.20 29.21 0.12
C PHE A 535 -1.62 30.56 -0.48
N HIS A 536 -0.87 31.01 -1.48
CA HIS A 536 -1.22 32.22 -2.22
C HIS A 536 -2.11 31.91 -3.44
N PRO A 537 -3.36 32.41 -3.50
CA PRO A 537 -4.33 32.10 -4.54
C PRO A 537 -3.89 32.53 -5.94
N GLY A 538 -3.08 33.59 -6.03
CA GLY A 538 -2.49 34.05 -7.31
C GLY A 538 -1.68 32.99 -8.07
N THR A 539 -1.26 31.91 -7.40
CA THR A 539 -0.64 30.75 -8.05
C THR A 539 -1.61 30.06 -9.02
N LEU A 540 -2.91 30.02 -8.70
CA LEU A 540 -3.94 29.38 -9.53
C LEU A 540 -4.13 30.06 -10.91
N HIS A 541 -3.83 31.36 -11.03
CA HIS A 541 -3.86 32.03 -12.34
C HIS A 541 -2.78 31.52 -13.30
N ASN A 542 -1.73 30.89 -12.76
CA ASN A 542 -0.58 30.42 -13.51
C ASN A 542 -0.55 28.89 -13.66
N THR A 543 -1.64 28.20 -13.32
CA THR A 543 -1.76 26.73 -13.36
C THR A 543 -2.88 26.29 -14.30
N PRO A 544 -2.84 26.63 -15.62
CA PRO A 544 -3.95 26.38 -16.54
C PRO A 544 -4.23 24.89 -16.79
N LYS A 545 -3.32 24.01 -16.36
CA LYS A 545 -3.43 22.56 -16.50
C LYS A 545 -4.05 21.87 -15.28
N LEU A 546 -4.41 22.62 -14.24
CA LEU A 546 -4.93 22.04 -13.00
C LEU A 546 -6.24 21.31 -13.29
N ASP A 547 -6.26 20.01 -13.03
CA ASP A 547 -7.43 19.14 -13.10
C ASP A 547 -7.96 18.76 -11.71
N THR A 548 -7.10 18.80 -10.68
CA THR A 548 -7.45 18.46 -9.30
C THR A 548 -7.01 19.55 -8.34
N LEU A 549 -7.95 20.08 -7.57
CA LEU A 549 -7.70 21.06 -6.50
C LEU A 549 -8.36 20.61 -5.20
N CYS A 550 -7.55 20.37 -4.17
CA CYS A 550 -8.00 20.06 -2.82
C CYS A 550 -7.42 21.08 -1.83
N LEU A 551 -8.30 21.81 -1.14
CA LEU A 551 -7.97 22.76 -0.09
C LEU A 551 -8.74 22.38 1.18
N SER A 552 -8.06 21.81 2.17
CA SER A 552 -8.73 21.21 3.30
C SER A 552 -8.08 21.57 4.64
N MET A 553 -8.87 21.56 5.71
CA MET A 553 -8.39 21.65 7.10
C MET A 553 -8.78 20.38 7.87
N ASP A 554 -8.86 19.24 7.19
CA ASP A 554 -9.42 18.01 7.76
C ASP A 554 -8.54 17.47 8.88
N HIS A 555 -9.19 17.12 9.98
CA HIS A 555 -8.64 16.25 11.01
C HIS A 555 -9.26 14.86 10.83
N PHE A 556 -8.50 13.80 11.08
CA PHE A 556 -8.99 12.42 11.03
C PHE A 556 -10.23 12.25 11.93
N GLY A 557 -11.43 12.35 11.34
CA GLY A 557 -12.71 12.16 12.01
C GLY A 557 -13.17 13.33 12.93
N GLY A 558 -12.58 14.52 12.81
CA GLY A 558 -12.92 15.68 13.64
C GLY A 558 -13.65 16.80 12.88
N GLU A 559 -14.49 17.55 13.59
CA GLU A 559 -15.16 18.76 13.09
C GLU A 559 -14.15 19.86 12.73
N HIS A 560 -14.42 20.66 11.69
CA HIS A 560 -13.48 21.67 11.23
C HIS A 560 -13.51 22.96 12.08
N ALA A 561 -12.34 23.58 12.23
CA ALA A 561 -12.22 24.91 12.83
C ALA A 561 -12.34 25.99 11.74
N ILE A 562 -13.44 26.75 11.75
CA ILE A 562 -13.62 27.93 10.90
C ILE A 562 -13.45 29.17 11.78
N PRO A 563 -12.60 30.16 11.42
CA PRO A 563 -12.45 31.39 12.19
C PRO A 563 -13.78 32.14 12.36
N PRO A 564 -13.91 32.99 13.40
CA PRO A 564 -15.09 33.84 13.56
C PRO A 564 -15.42 34.62 12.28
N ILE A 565 -16.70 34.75 11.95
CA ILE A 565 -17.17 35.40 10.71
C ILE A 565 -16.59 36.82 10.53
N GLN A 566 -16.34 37.53 11.64
CA GLN A 566 -15.75 38.86 11.63
C GLN A 566 -14.32 38.87 11.08
N GLU A 567 -13.56 37.78 11.27
CA GLU A 567 -12.21 37.64 10.70
C GLU A 567 -12.27 37.27 9.21
N LEU A 568 -13.28 36.49 8.82
CA LEU A 568 -13.49 36.06 7.44
C LEU A 568 -14.03 37.15 6.52
N SER A 569 -14.81 38.11 7.06
CA SER A 569 -15.35 39.21 6.25
C SER A 569 -14.25 40.06 5.61
N HIS A 570 -13.12 40.24 6.30
CA HIS A 570 -11.94 40.92 5.78
C HIS A 570 -11.27 40.18 4.62
N LEU A 571 -11.44 38.85 4.53
CA LEU A 571 -10.82 38.01 3.50
C LEU A 571 -11.68 37.90 2.25
N SER A 572 -12.99 38.10 2.38
CA SER A 572 -13.95 37.87 1.28
C SER A 572 -13.89 38.91 0.17
N GLY A 573 -13.04 39.94 0.29
CA GLY A 573 -12.85 40.97 -0.74
C GLY A 573 -14.14 41.71 -1.13
N THR A 574 -15.24 41.51 -0.39
CA THR A 574 -16.49 42.22 -0.59
C THR A 574 -16.18 43.67 -0.41
N ARG A 575 -16.13 44.36 -1.56
CA ARG A 575 -15.81 45.77 -1.69
C ARG A 575 -16.56 46.49 -0.58
N PRO A 576 -15.88 47.06 0.42
CA PRO A 576 -16.55 47.85 1.43
C PRO A 576 -17.38 48.87 0.65
N ASP A 577 -18.68 48.98 0.95
CA ASP A 577 -19.52 50.04 0.41
C ASP A 577 -18.69 51.34 0.40
N GLU A 578 -18.69 52.07 -0.72
CA GLU A 578 -17.72 53.15 -1.06
C GLU A 578 -17.58 54.26 0.02
N ASP A 579 -18.36 54.21 1.10
CA ASP A 579 -18.32 55.08 2.27
C ASP A 579 -17.46 54.57 3.45
N ALA A 580 -16.94 53.34 3.42
CA ALA A 580 -16.07 52.82 4.48
C ALA A 580 -14.65 53.39 4.34
N LYS A 581 -14.42 54.54 4.98
CA LYS A 581 -13.11 55.19 5.16
C LYS A 581 -12.03 54.13 5.42
N GLU A 582 -10.99 54.15 4.59
CA GLU A 582 -9.74 53.38 4.73
C GLU A 582 -9.34 53.25 6.21
N MET A 583 -9.74 52.15 6.86
CA MET A 583 -9.12 51.76 8.12
C MET A 583 -7.70 51.36 7.74
N GLU A 584 -6.72 52.15 8.19
CA GLU A 584 -5.30 51.79 8.11
C GLU A 584 -5.15 50.36 8.64
N ILE A 585 -4.97 49.42 7.72
CA ILE A 585 -4.68 48.02 8.05
C ILE A 585 -3.34 48.05 8.76
N ASP A 586 -3.34 47.70 10.04
CA ASP A 586 -2.16 47.68 10.89
C ASP A 586 -1.09 46.79 10.23
N ALA A 587 -0.04 47.42 9.69
CA ALA A 587 0.97 46.79 8.83
C ALA A 587 1.86 45.75 9.56
N GLY A 588 1.53 45.44 10.82
CA GLY A 588 2.30 44.56 11.70
C GLY A 588 1.84 43.10 11.76
N ASN A 589 0.64 42.76 11.27
CA ASN A 589 0.18 41.37 11.26
C ASN A 589 0.47 40.75 9.88
N PRO A 590 1.21 39.63 9.78
CA PRO A 590 1.46 38.99 8.48
C PRO A 590 0.12 38.68 7.83
N ALA A 591 -0.17 39.42 6.77
CA ALA A 591 -1.48 39.42 6.16
C ALA A 591 -1.73 38.03 5.54
N ARG A 592 -2.72 37.34 6.10
CA ARG A 592 -3.32 36.16 5.49
C ARG A 592 -3.65 36.48 4.02
N PRO A 593 -3.30 35.60 3.06
CA PRO A 593 -3.50 35.91 1.65
C PRO A 593 -4.98 36.18 1.37
N LEU A 594 -5.25 37.30 0.68
CA LEU A 594 -6.59 37.63 0.24
C LEU A 594 -6.98 36.69 -0.88
N TRP A 595 -8.01 35.87 -0.65
CA TRP A 595 -8.55 34.99 -1.66
C TRP A 595 -9.34 35.78 -2.69
N THR A 596 -8.71 36.05 -3.84
CA THR A 596 -9.38 36.49 -5.05
C THR A 596 -9.72 35.26 -5.86
N TRP A 597 -11.00 35.11 -6.17
CA TRP A 597 -11.53 33.87 -6.72
C TRP A 597 -11.85 33.97 -8.20
N ASP A 598 -11.00 34.69 -8.91
CA ASP A 598 -11.08 35.04 -10.33
C ASP A 598 -10.18 34.14 -11.20
N TRP A 599 -10.01 32.88 -10.81
CA TRP A 599 -9.12 31.94 -11.49
C TRP A 599 -9.73 31.33 -12.76
N HIS A 600 -8.86 31.01 -13.73
CA HIS A 600 -9.19 30.40 -15.01
C HIS A 600 -8.65 28.95 -15.05
N LEU A 601 -9.44 27.99 -14.57
CA LEU A 601 -9.06 26.57 -14.57
C LEU A 601 -9.99 25.74 -15.46
N PRO A 602 -9.83 25.83 -16.79
CA PRO A 602 -10.76 25.20 -17.74
C PRO A 602 -10.72 23.67 -17.71
N LEU A 603 -9.63 23.09 -17.19
CA LEU A 603 -9.43 21.64 -17.10
C LEU A 603 -9.78 21.06 -15.71
N LEU A 604 -10.19 21.90 -14.75
CA LEU A 604 -10.52 21.42 -13.40
C LEU A 604 -11.67 20.43 -13.46
N ARG A 605 -11.44 19.22 -12.96
CA ARG A 605 -12.39 18.10 -12.85
C ARG A 605 -12.80 17.86 -11.41
N ASP A 606 -11.85 17.96 -10.49
CA ASP A 606 -12.03 17.61 -9.09
C ASP A 606 -11.77 18.83 -8.22
N LEU A 607 -12.81 19.29 -7.50
CA LEU A 607 -12.71 20.37 -6.53
C LEU A 607 -13.18 19.92 -5.16
N VAL A 608 -12.25 19.88 -4.22
CA VAL A 608 -12.52 19.61 -2.81
C VAL A 608 -12.14 20.83 -1.99
N MET A 609 -13.10 21.37 -1.25
CA MET A 609 -12.86 22.41 -0.26
C MET A 609 -13.50 22.03 1.05
N THR A 610 -12.76 22.20 2.16
CA THR A 610 -13.32 22.01 3.50
C THR A 610 -13.10 23.23 4.40
N ALA A 611 -13.75 23.24 5.56
CA ALA A 611 -13.65 24.27 6.59
C ALA A 611 -13.91 25.69 6.04
N GLU A 612 -12.98 26.61 6.29
CA GLU A 612 -13.09 28.00 5.88
C GLU A 612 -13.04 28.20 4.37
N PHE A 613 -12.35 27.32 3.63
CA PHE A 613 -12.30 27.40 2.16
C PHE A 613 -13.69 27.10 1.58
N ALA A 614 -14.35 26.05 2.08
CA ALA A 614 -15.76 25.79 1.77
C ALA A 614 -16.65 26.94 2.22
N PHE A 615 -16.49 27.46 3.43
CA PHE A 615 -17.30 28.57 3.94
C PHE A 615 -17.11 29.88 3.17
N CYS A 616 -15.97 30.11 2.51
CA CYS A 616 -15.74 31.27 1.66
C CYS A 616 -16.09 31.04 0.17
N PHE A 617 -16.29 29.79 -0.26
CA PHE A 617 -16.52 29.39 -1.65
C PHE A 617 -17.79 29.99 -2.28
N GLN A 618 -17.74 30.67 -3.41
CA GLN A 618 -18.92 31.21 -4.10
C GLN A 618 -19.08 30.50 -5.44
N PHE A 619 -20.30 30.18 -5.85
CA PHE A 619 -20.51 29.45 -7.10
C PHE A 619 -19.94 30.17 -8.32
N ARG A 620 -19.98 31.51 -8.36
CA ARG A 620 -19.37 32.32 -9.43
C ARG A 620 -17.89 32.04 -9.70
N MET A 621 -17.18 31.43 -8.75
CA MET A 621 -15.79 30.98 -8.91
C MET A 621 -15.67 29.87 -9.96
N LEU A 622 -16.72 29.08 -10.17
CA LEU A 622 -16.76 27.97 -11.13
C LEU A 622 -17.07 28.41 -12.56
N ARG A 623 -17.20 29.72 -12.80
CA ARG A 623 -17.57 30.24 -14.11
C ARG A 623 -16.60 29.81 -15.22
N GLN A 624 -15.33 29.62 -14.87
CA GLN A 624 -14.28 29.24 -15.82
C GLN A 624 -13.81 27.80 -15.64
N THR A 625 -14.67 26.93 -15.10
CA THR A 625 -14.39 25.50 -14.85
C THR A 625 -15.43 24.59 -15.53
N PRO A 626 -15.59 24.64 -16.86
CA PRO A 626 -16.62 23.88 -17.57
C PRO A 626 -16.43 22.36 -17.50
N SER A 627 -15.21 21.89 -17.17
CA SER A 627 -14.87 20.46 -17.10
C SER A 627 -15.08 19.84 -15.71
N LEU A 628 -15.66 20.58 -14.76
CA LEU A 628 -15.81 20.14 -13.38
C LEU A 628 -16.75 18.93 -13.30
N GLN A 629 -16.26 17.83 -12.75
CA GLN A 629 -16.98 16.55 -12.61
C GLN A 629 -17.39 16.31 -11.17
N ASN A 630 -16.50 16.61 -10.22
CA ASN A 630 -16.69 16.33 -8.80
C ASN A 630 -16.50 17.63 -8.01
N LEU A 631 -17.53 17.98 -7.23
CA LEU A 631 -17.53 19.16 -6.37
C LEU A 631 -17.92 18.75 -4.95
N TYR A 632 -16.96 18.86 -4.03
CA TYR A 632 -17.16 18.59 -2.61
C TYR A 632 -16.86 19.84 -1.78
N LEU A 633 -17.89 20.31 -1.07
CA LEU A 633 -17.83 21.46 -0.17
C LEU A 633 -18.25 21.01 1.22
N ASN A 634 -17.34 21.07 2.19
CA ASN A 634 -17.63 20.72 3.59
C ASN A 634 -17.32 21.89 4.53
N SER A 635 -18.35 22.58 5.03
CA SER A 635 -18.20 23.67 6.01
C SER A 635 -18.72 23.28 7.40
N SER A 636 -18.73 21.99 7.75
CA SER A 636 -19.17 21.54 9.08
C SER A 636 -18.23 22.05 10.18
N THR A 637 -18.81 22.49 11.30
CA THR A 637 -18.06 22.98 12.47
C THR A 637 -18.65 22.44 13.76
N ALA A 638 -17.79 22.30 14.77
CA ALA A 638 -18.15 21.80 16.09
C ALA A 638 -19.19 22.64 16.83
N ASP A 639 -19.03 23.95 16.71
CA ASP A 639 -19.91 24.91 17.36
C ASP A 639 -21.21 25.13 16.58
N GLY A 640 -21.21 24.74 15.30
CA GLY A 640 -22.29 24.99 14.37
C GLY A 640 -22.64 26.47 14.18
N LEU A 641 -21.73 27.39 14.49
CA LEU A 641 -22.00 28.83 14.42
C LEU A 641 -21.90 29.38 13.00
N HIS A 642 -21.22 28.65 12.11
CA HIS A 642 -20.92 29.08 10.73
C HIS A 642 -22.04 28.74 9.76
N LYS A 643 -23.17 29.42 9.92
CA LYS A 643 -24.28 29.31 8.97
C LYS A 643 -24.03 30.16 7.73
N ARG A 644 -24.19 29.57 6.55
CA ARG A 644 -23.99 30.24 5.27
C ARG A 644 -25.20 30.12 4.34
N THR A 645 -25.71 31.24 3.85
CA THR A 645 -26.81 31.25 2.88
C THR A 645 -26.28 31.20 1.45
N ILE A 646 -26.80 30.27 0.64
CA ILE A 646 -26.64 30.27 -0.82
C ILE A 646 -27.91 30.86 -1.42
N ALA A 647 -27.79 32.03 -2.02
CA ALA A 647 -28.87 32.74 -2.69
C ALA A 647 -28.86 32.44 -4.20
N LEU A 648 -29.97 32.78 -4.87
CA LEU A 648 -30.07 32.60 -6.32
C LEU A 648 -29.04 33.42 -7.11
N ASP A 649 -28.66 34.59 -6.58
CA ASP A 649 -27.66 35.47 -7.19
C ASP A 649 -26.25 34.85 -7.14
N ASP A 650 -25.96 33.92 -6.22
CA ASP A 650 -24.67 33.23 -6.19
C ASP A 650 -24.45 32.33 -7.41
N LEU A 651 -25.54 31.89 -8.05
CA LEU A 651 -25.52 31.05 -9.26
C LEU A 651 -25.45 31.86 -10.56
N ARG A 652 -25.60 33.18 -10.51
CA ARG A 652 -25.65 34.03 -11.71
C ARG A 652 -24.26 34.27 -12.29
N ASP A 653 -24.18 34.34 -13.61
CA ASP A 653 -23.01 34.86 -14.30
C ASP A 653 -23.18 36.38 -14.45
N GLU A 654 -22.31 37.20 -13.86
CA GLU A 654 -22.41 38.66 -13.94
C GLU A 654 -22.18 39.22 -15.35
N THR A 655 -21.62 38.44 -16.28
CA THR A 655 -21.27 38.91 -17.62
C THR A 655 -22.21 38.46 -18.72
N VAL A 656 -23.03 37.45 -18.44
CA VAL A 656 -24.02 36.91 -19.36
C VAL A 656 -25.33 36.94 -18.61
N ASP A 657 -26.41 37.47 -19.20
CA ASP A 657 -27.75 37.40 -18.61
C ASP A 657 -28.19 35.92 -18.46
N GLY A 658 -27.71 35.23 -17.41
CA GLY A 658 -27.80 33.78 -17.26
C GLY A 658 -27.14 33.26 -15.97
N PHE A 659 -27.13 31.92 -15.86
CA PHE A 659 -26.50 31.20 -14.75
C PHE A 659 -25.17 30.57 -15.18
N ILE A 660 -24.32 30.26 -14.22
CA ILE A 660 -23.10 29.46 -14.44
C ILE A 660 -23.50 28.11 -15.03
N CYS A 661 -22.66 27.54 -15.88
CA CYS A 661 -22.94 26.26 -16.55
C CYS A 661 -21.85 25.25 -16.22
N LEU A 662 -22.24 24.15 -15.58
CA LEU A 662 -21.40 23.02 -15.15
C LEU A 662 -21.95 21.74 -15.78
N PRO A 663 -21.85 21.59 -17.11
CA PRO A 663 -22.51 20.51 -17.83
C PRO A 663 -21.91 19.14 -17.52
N GLU A 664 -20.64 19.08 -17.08
CA GLU A 664 -19.94 17.83 -16.79
C GLU A 664 -20.02 17.43 -15.31
N LEU A 665 -20.74 18.19 -14.46
CA LEU A 665 -20.81 17.89 -13.02
C LEU A 665 -21.66 16.64 -12.79
N ILE A 666 -21.00 15.60 -12.28
CA ILE A 666 -21.54 14.26 -12.05
C ILE A 666 -21.72 14.00 -10.55
N GLU A 667 -20.79 14.45 -9.72
CA GLU A 667 -20.83 14.27 -8.27
C GLU A 667 -20.86 15.64 -7.56
N PHE A 668 -21.89 15.84 -6.74
CA PHE A 668 -22.05 17.06 -5.95
C PHE A 668 -22.29 16.74 -4.49
N ARG A 669 -21.39 17.18 -3.62
CA ARG A 669 -21.45 16.99 -2.17
C ARG A 669 -21.42 18.33 -1.44
N LEU A 670 -22.43 18.60 -0.63
CA LEU A 670 -22.59 19.83 0.13
C LEU A 670 -22.84 19.50 1.62
N VAL A 671 -21.79 19.57 2.43
CA VAL A 671 -21.81 19.17 3.85
C VAL A 671 -21.61 20.41 4.73
N GLY A 672 -22.38 20.52 5.82
CA GLY A 672 -22.32 21.61 6.79
C GLY A 672 -23.57 22.50 6.79
N ARG A 673 -23.55 23.57 7.60
CA ARG A 673 -24.74 24.41 7.85
C ARG A 673 -25.06 25.41 6.75
N TRP A 674 -25.41 24.89 5.59
CA TRP A 674 -25.85 25.68 4.43
C TRP A 674 -27.34 26.02 4.55
N GLN A 675 -27.71 27.26 4.28
CA GLN A 675 -29.09 27.68 4.08
C GLN A 675 -29.34 27.86 2.59
N VAL A 676 -30.06 26.93 1.98
CA VAL A 676 -30.33 26.88 0.55
C VAL A 676 -31.83 26.92 0.34
N GLU A 677 -32.32 27.94 -0.36
CA GLU A 677 -33.74 28.03 -0.69
C GLU A 677 -34.12 26.99 -1.76
N GLY A 678 -35.34 26.45 -1.72
CA GLY A 678 -35.81 25.46 -2.71
C GLY A 678 -35.66 25.91 -4.17
N GLN A 679 -35.78 27.21 -4.45
CA GLN A 679 -35.58 27.76 -5.80
C GLN A 679 -34.12 27.68 -6.27
N VAL A 680 -33.15 27.74 -5.35
CA VAL A 680 -31.73 27.58 -5.65
C VAL A 680 -31.45 26.16 -6.10
N TRP A 681 -31.96 25.16 -5.38
CA TRP A 681 -31.86 23.75 -5.77
C TRP A 681 -32.45 23.48 -7.15
N LYS A 682 -33.68 23.97 -7.41
CA LYS A 682 -34.32 23.85 -8.72
C LYS A 682 -33.47 24.45 -9.82
N THR A 683 -32.89 25.63 -9.58
CA THR A 683 -32.06 26.31 -10.58
C THR A 683 -30.73 25.60 -10.79
N LEU A 684 -30.07 25.18 -9.71
CA LEU A 684 -28.82 24.41 -9.75
C LEU A 684 -29.01 23.15 -10.60
N PHE A 685 -30.04 22.36 -10.34
CA PHE A 685 -30.26 21.08 -11.01
C PHE A 685 -30.89 21.18 -12.40
N SER A 686 -31.61 22.25 -12.73
CA SER A 686 -32.23 22.39 -14.05
C SER A 686 -31.39 23.18 -15.06
N GLN A 687 -30.57 24.12 -14.59
CA GLN A 687 -29.88 25.09 -15.45
C GLN A 687 -28.36 25.08 -15.28
N VAL A 688 -27.85 24.87 -14.05
CA VAL A 688 -26.40 24.93 -13.79
C VAL A 688 -25.74 23.57 -14.02
N ALA A 689 -26.22 22.53 -13.35
CA ALA A 689 -25.63 21.19 -13.32
C ALA A 689 -26.70 20.08 -13.52
N PRO A 690 -27.25 19.92 -14.73
CA PRO A 690 -28.35 18.99 -14.99
C PRO A 690 -27.96 17.51 -15.07
N ASN A 691 -26.65 17.20 -15.06
CA ASN A 691 -26.12 15.85 -15.28
C ASN A 691 -25.61 15.16 -14.02
N ILE A 692 -25.95 15.67 -12.83
CA ILE A 692 -25.57 15.06 -11.56
C ILE A 692 -26.13 13.63 -11.47
N VAL A 693 -25.24 12.70 -11.15
CA VAL A 693 -25.48 11.26 -10.95
C VAL A 693 -25.47 10.92 -9.46
N SER A 694 -24.55 11.52 -8.69
CA SER A 694 -24.43 11.33 -7.25
C SER A 694 -24.56 12.67 -6.53
N LEU A 695 -25.51 12.75 -5.62
CA LEU A 695 -25.83 13.96 -4.83
C LEU A 695 -25.74 13.65 -3.35
N GLU A 696 -24.98 14.41 -2.59
CA GLU A 696 -24.93 14.31 -1.14
C GLU A 696 -25.14 15.70 -0.55
N GLU A 697 -26.15 15.85 0.30
CA GLU A 697 -26.23 17.01 1.18
C GLU A 697 -26.36 16.57 2.63
N GLU A 698 -25.63 17.26 3.49
CA GLU A 698 -25.65 17.01 4.92
C GLU A 698 -25.61 18.35 5.67
N GLU A 699 -26.43 18.45 6.72
CA GLU A 699 -26.66 19.63 7.55
C GLU A 699 -27.24 20.87 6.81
N CYS A 700 -27.80 20.70 5.61
CA CYS A 700 -28.42 21.81 4.90
C CYS A 700 -29.83 22.14 5.43
N SER A 701 -30.25 23.40 5.26
CA SER A 701 -31.53 23.94 5.73
C SER A 701 -32.12 24.94 4.72
N GLY A 702 -33.36 25.40 4.93
CA GLY A 702 -34.00 26.43 4.07
C GLY A 702 -34.91 25.90 2.97
N PHE A 703 -35.10 24.59 2.90
CA PHE A 703 -35.99 23.90 1.97
C PHE A 703 -36.72 22.76 2.69
N GLY A 704 -37.89 22.38 2.20
CA GLY A 704 -38.61 21.20 2.69
C GLY A 704 -38.38 19.97 1.81
N LEU A 705 -38.84 18.80 2.28
CA LEU A 705 -38.83 17.56 1.50
C LEU A 705 -39.42 17.72 0.10
N GLN A 706 -40.54 18.45 -0.02
CA GLN A 706 -41.21 18.68 -1.30
C GLN A 706 -40.32 19.46 -2.28
N ASP A 707 -39.63 20.50 -1.80
CA ASP A 707 -38.73 21.31 -2.62
C ASP A 707 -37.55 20.46 -3.11
N TRP A 708 -37.00 19.62 -2.23
CA TRP A 708 -35.91 18.71 -2.53
C TRP A 708 -36.29 17.66 -3.59
N ILE A 709 -37.44 16.99 -3.41
CA ILE A 709 -37.96 16.01 -4.39
C ILE A 709 -38.22 16.69 -5.73
N GLU A 710 -38.85 17.87 -5.73
CA GLU A 710 -39.14 18.59 -6.96
C GLU A 710 -37.85 18.98 -7.70
N ALA A 711 -36.85 19.51 -6.98
CA ALA A 711 -35.57 19.87 -7.56
C ALA A 711 -34.82 18.64 -8.13
N THR A 712 -34.66 17.59 -7.33
CA THR A 712 -33.92 16.37 -7.73
C THR A 712 -34.60 15.62 -8.87
N SER A 713 -35.94 15.72 -9.00
CA SER A 713 -36.66 15.15 -10.14
C SER A 713 -36.27 15.73 -11.50
N ALA A 714 -35.63 16.91 -11.53
CA ALA A 714 -35.08 17.50 -12.74
C ALA A 714 -33.80 16.79 -13.24
N LEU A 715 -33.08 16.09 -12.34
CA LEU A 715 -31.84 15.37 -12.65
C LEU A 715 -32.15 14.01 -13.28
N LYS A 716 -32.14 13.98 -14.62
CA LYS A 716 -32.47 12.75 -15.36
C LYS A 716 -31.43 11.64 -15.15
N ALA A 717 -30.18 12.00 -14.86
CA ALA A 717 -29.07 11.08 -14.67
C ALA A 717 -28.86 10.64 -13.22
N LEU A 718 -29.61 11.21 -12.25
CA LEU A 718 -29.44 10.92 -10.83
C LEU A 718 -29.62 9.43 -10.54
N ASP A 719 -28.59 8.80 -10.01
CA ASP A 719 -28.55 7.39 -9.58
C ASP A 719 -28.63 7.30 -8.07
N GLU A 720 -27.90 8.15 -7.35
CA GLU A 720 -27.95 8.22 -5.89
C GLU A 720 -28.10 9.64 -5.37
N ALA A 721 -28.89 9.79 -4.30
CA ALA A 721 -28.99 11.05 -3.56
C ALA A 721 -29.03 10.80 -2.06
N TYR A 722 -28.32 11.59 -1.27
CA TYR A 722 -28.37 11.58 0.20
C TYR A 722 -28.75 12.96 0.70
N THR A 723 -29.55 13.00 1.76
CA THR A 723 -30.02 14.21 2.43
C THR A 723 -30.17 13.96 3.91
N SER A 724 -29.71 14.91 4.73
CA SER A 724 -29.86 14.87 6.18
C SER A 724 -31.15 15.56 6.67
N LEU A 725 -32.10 15.84 5.78
CA LEU A 725 -33.40 16.39 6.19
C LEU A 725 -34.08 15.42 7.18
N GLU A 726 -34.49 15.92 8.34
CA GLU A 726 -35.32 15.17 9.27
C GLU A 726 -36.71 14.97 8.66
N VAL A 727 -37.03 13.73 8.27
CA VAL A 727 -38.31 13.38 7.65
C VAL A 727 -38.91 12.17 8.34
N THR A 728 -40.22 12.23 8.60
CA THR A 728 -40.95 11.08 9.14
C THR A 728 -41.23 10.05 8.05
N GLY A 729 -41.30 8.76 8.42
CA GLY A 729 -41.69 7.71 7.48
C GLY A 729 -43.04 7.97 6.80
N GLU A 730 -43.98 8.61 7.50
CA GLU A 730 -45.29 8.98 6.95
C GLU A 730 -45.20 10.03 5.84
N GLU A 731 -44.32 11.03 5.98
CA GLU A 731 -44.09 12.05 4.95
C GLU A 731 -43.44 11.46 3.69
N LEU A 732 -42.48 10.55 3.84
CA LEU A 732 -41.88 9.83 2.71
C LEU A 732 -42.94 9.03 1.94
N VAL A 733 -43.79 8.29 2.67
CA VAL A 733 -44.89 7.50 2.07
C VAL A 733 -45.92 8.41 1.39
N ALA A 734 -46.24 9.56 1.98
CA ALA A 734 -47.14 10.54 1.37
C ALA A 734 -46.61 11.10 0.04
N GLN A 735 -45.29 11.15 -0.12
CA GLN A 735 -44.60 11.55 -1.35
C GLN A 735 -44.34 10.39 -2.33
N GLY A 736 -44.83 9.18 -2.01
CA GLY A 736 -44.67 8.00 -2.86
C GLY A 736 -43.29 7.33 -2.79
N LEU A 737 -42.47 7.68 -1.79
CA LEU A 737 -41.18 7.05 -1.51
C LEU A 737 -41.37 5.83 -0.59
N LYS A 738 -40.54 4.79 -0.73
CA LYS A 738 -40.68 3.51 0.01
C LYS A 738 -39.44 3.25 0.86
N PRO A 739 -39.50 3.12 2.20
CA PRO A 739 -38.32 2.79 3.00
C PRO A 739 -37.66 1.46 2.57
N PHE A 740 -36.33 1.33 2.69
CA PHE A 740 -35.62 0.04 2.53
C PHE A 740 -35.27 -0.52 3.89
N GLU A 741 -35.75 -1.73 4.08
CA GLU A 741 -35.31 -2.59 5.15
C GLU A 741 -34.02 -3.25 4.68
N TYR A 742 -32.91 -2.95 5.36
CA TYR A 742 -31.67 -3.68 5.19
C TYR A 742 -31.89 -5.11 5.70
N THR A 743 -32.34 -5.99 4.81
CA THR A 743 -32.39 -7.43 5.08
C THR A 743 -31.02 -7.96 4.70
N TYR A 744 -30.15 -8.11 5.70
CA TYR A 744 -28.89 -8.83 5.54
C TYR A 744 -29.24 -10.29 5.25
N ASP A 745 -29.19 -10.68 3.98
CA ASP A 745 -29.22 -12.08 3.58
C ASP A 745 -27.77 -12.60 3.59
N PRO A 746 -27.38 -13.45 4.55
CA PRO A 746 -26.01 -13.96 4.64
C PRO A 746 -25.62 -14.87 3.46
N ASP A 747 -26.58 -15.29 2.63
CA ASP A 747 -26.35 -16.25 1.54
C ASP A 747 -26.38 -15.61 0.13
N ASP A 748 -26.70 -14.32 -0.01
CA ASP A 748 -26.75 -13.61 -1.30
C ASP A 748 -25.79 -12.41 -1.32
N ASP A 749 -24.61 -12.62 -1.89
CA ASP A 749 -23.58 -11.59 -2.11
C ASP A 749 -23.99 -10.52 -3.15
N THR A 750 -25.21 -10.58 -3.69
CA THR A 750 -25.68 -9.62 -4.71
C THR A 750 -27.03 -9.00 -4.36
N PRO A 751 -27.08 -7.70 -3.97
CA PRO A 751 -28.35 -7.03 -3.76
C PRO A 751 -29.14 -6.94 -5.08
N THR A 752 -30.36 -7.47 -5.07
CA THR A 752 -31.32 -7.35 -6.20
C THR A 752 -31.66 -5.88 -6.52
N PRO A 753 -31.87 -5.49 -7.79
CA PRO A 753 -32.11 -4.10 -8.16
C PRO A 753 -33.56 -3.66 -7.93
N GLY A 754 -33.77 -2.69 -7.04
CA GLY A 754 -35.01 -1.94 -6.82
C GLY A 754 -34.70 -0.56 -6.22
N ALA A 755 -35.69 0.34 -6.18
CA ALA A 755 -35.52 1.63 -5.49
C ALA A 755 -35.52 1.39 -3.98
N HIS A 756 -34.43 1.77 -3.31
CA HIS A 756 -34.08 1.31 -1.97
C HIS A 756 -33.48 2.47 -1.12
N PHE A 757 -33.88 2.57 0.17
CA PHE A 757 -33.59 3.64 1.15
C PHE A 757 -33.14 3.20 2.58
N ASN A 758 -31.86 3.33 2.94
CA ASN A 758 -31.40 2.97 4.30
C ASN A 758 -31.73 4.07 5.33
N PHE A 759 -32.20 3.69 6.52
CA PHE A 759 -32.51 4.61 7.64
C PHE A 759 -31.43 4.49 8.73
N GLN A 760 -30.57 5.49 8.86
CA GLN A 760 -29.68 5.66 10.02
C GLN A 760 -29.81 7.10 10.54
N GLY A 761 -30.25 7.26 11.79
CA GLY A 761 -30.19 8.55 12.48
C GLY A 761 -31.14 9.67 12.02
N GLY A 762 -32.10 9.40 11.12
CA GLY A 762 -33.02 10.42 10.60
C GLY A 762 -32.62 11.02 9.25
N ALA A 763 -31.41 10.71 8.76
CA ALA A 763 -31.00 10.95 7.38
C ALA A 763 -31.47 9.82 6.46
N PHE A 764 -31.60 10.10 5.16
CA PHE A 764 -32.02 9.09 4.18
C PHE A 764 -31.18 9.11 2.89
N ARG A 765 -30.93 7.91 2.36
CA ARG A 765 -30.29 7.68 1.05
C ARG A 765 -31.34 7.22 0.04
N TYR A 766 -31.34 7.78 -1.16
CA TYR A 766 -32.16 7.42 -2.31
C TYR A 766 -31.27 6.73 -3.34
N LEU A 767 -31.65 5.53 -3.75
CA LEU A 767 -31.06 4.83 -4.89
C LEU A 767 -32.12 4.70 -5.98
N ARG A 768 -31.84 5.26 -7.15
CA ARG A 768 -32.67 5.08 -8.34
C ARG A 768 -32.32 3.72 -8.96
N ALA A 769 -33.33 2.98 -9.38
CA ALA A 769 -33.06 1.77 -10.15
C ALA A 769 -32.39 2.17 -11.49
N PRO A 770 -31.29 1.52 -11.91
CA PRO A 770 -30.68 1.79 -13.20
C PRO A 770 -31.74 1.58 -14.28
N VAL A 771 -31.89 2.57 -15.17
CA VAL A 771 -32.76 2.43 -16.32
C VAL A 771 -32.20 1.30 -17.16
N GLU A 772 -32.84 0.13 -17.14
CA GLU A 772 -32.53 -0.95 -18.08
C GLU A 772 -32.59 -0.36 -19.49
N SER A 773 -31.43 -0.09 -20.07
CA SER A 773 -31.37 0.40 -21.43
C SER A 773 -32.07 -0.64 -22.30
N ALA A 774 -33.12 -0.22 -23.00
CA ALA A 774 -33.91 -1.07 -23.89
C ALA A 774 -33.11 -1.66 -25.08
N SER A 775 -31.78 -1.55 -25.07
CA SER A 775 -30.85 -1.99 -26.10
C SER A 775 -30.54 -3.49 -26.08
N LYS A 776 -30.80 -4.21 -24.98
CA LYS A 776 -30.53 -5.66 -24.89
C LYS A 776 -31.60 -6.51 -25.57
N LYS A 777 -32.88 -6.07 -25.54
CA LYS A 777 -34.00 -6.80 -26.14
C LYS A 777 -34.07 -6.69 -27.66
N GLU A 778 -33.56 -5.61 -28.27
CA GLU A 778 -33.45 -5.48 -29.74
C GLU A 778 -32.24 -6.22 -30.34
N ARG A 779 -31.26 -6.64 -29.54
CA ARG A 779 -30.14 -7.47 -30.01
C ARG A 779 -30.48 -8.96 -30.05
N GLU A 780 -31.26 -9.45 -29.09
CA GLU A 780 -31.66 -10.87 -29.07
C GLU A 780 -32.70 -11.20 -30.16
N ASP A 781 -33.55 -10.25 -30.56
CA ASP A 781 -34.52 -10.46 -31.65
C ASP A 781 -33.90 -10.42 -33.06
N LYS A 782 -32.61 -10.05 -33.21
CA LYS A 782 -31.91 -10.01 -34.51
C LYS A 782 -30.94 -11.17 -34.75
N GLU A 783 -30.59 -11.96 -33.73
CA GLU A 783 -29.71 -13.13 -33.88
C GLU A 783 -30.46 -14.47 -34.01
N GLY A 784 -31.80 -14.45 -33.96
CA GLY A 784 -32.64 -15.65 -34.07
C GLY A 784 -32.99 -16.14 -35.48
N ASP A 785 -32.56 -15.46 -36.56
CA ASP A 785 -33.00 -15.78 -37.93
C ASP A 785 -31.86 -16.20 -38.89
N SER A 786 -30.75 -16.68 -38.34
CA SER A 786 -29.70 -17.37 -39.10
C SER A 786 -29.10 -18.53 -38.30
N GLY A 787 -29.80 -19.66 -38.32
CA GLY A 787 -29.35 -20.97 -37.87
C GLY A 787 -29.85 -22.06 -38.81
#